data_AF-A0A7U2ERV4-F1
#
_entry.id   AF-A0A7U2ERV4-F1
#
_cell.length_a   1.000
_cell.length_b   1.000
_cell.length_c   1.000
_cell.angle_alpha   90.00
_cell.angle_beta   90.00
_cell.angle_gamma   90.00
#
_symmetry.space_group_name_H-M   'P 1'
#
loop_
_entity.id
_entity.type
_entity.pdbx_description
1 polymer ?
#
loop_
_entity_poly.entity_id
_entity_poly.type
_entity_poly.pdbx_seq_one_letter_code
_entity_poly.pdbx_strand_id
1 'polypeptide(L)'
;MSLIKYAKTYIANQAKYAHLNAFVSRVEPSALLNVPPNPPLATDGEGNADWHNLRGMPVAVKDNICTKDLKTTAASGILKDFTSPYDATVVKLLREEDVVVVGKTNMDEFGMGSHSINSHTGPVKMQRYDGEEASAGGSSGGSALAVASSQCWAALGTDTGGSVRLPAAYTGVVGFKPSYGLLSRWGVIAYANSLDTVGILAKSPRNAERVFEKLNVYDPQDPTSLPPSTRSRLGSNKSVPESLRIGIPLDYNIATLHPVVRNTWMRALRALAEKGHTLHPVRLPATQHALSAYYVLAPAEASSNLAKYDGVRFGSRADGIDGTPESVLFAKTRGQGFGAEVQRRILLGAFSLSAQAIDNYFIQAQKVRRLVQQDFNNVFAKANPLGNEGTTSGGADEKVDVLLCPTAPTLAPALSDVKQQDPLKAYMNDVFTVPASLAGLPAISLPVHITKEEELVLHGDQDIRESAGMQIIGQYGDDKLVLNAAQSLQLALKAIQVTAKPDMTAWGHSSLGKTSARERKKYEENANELGLSMAEAIPIIEARKLQAAKQLTATFYEALGSARLNEAGSFHRQSRQEYIARFIDEEDPLLAEKLLYAKQIEYLKRMEDRREGQERLARRYQREADMFNASEAIKAEDAEPPKANDTGRPANQQHESKPLHPLGSSFYRNGVAIKNWRRATFKGADIDLKRDAGKLYTNSPPPPGLEVKKDVNFWLLKPKEPPPNLPPPPELEVKKDIYVWRLQPKESPSGRRRTKAKKQAGPSIEELQ
;
A
#
# COMPACT_ATOMS: atom_id res chain seq x y z
N MET A 1 -6.08 -11.94 -33.60
CA MET A 1 -5.00 -11.59 -34.57
C MET A 1 -4.02 -12.75 -34.63
N SER A 2 -3.25 -12.94 -35.72
CA SER A 2 -2.27 -14.03 -35.81
C SER A 2 -1.06 -13.83 -34.88
N LEU A 3 -0.50 -14.93 -34.37
CA LEU A 3 0.71 -14.93 -33.53
C LEU A 3 1.89 -14.21 -34.22
N ILE A 4 2.05 -14.39 -35.53
CA ILE A 4 3.06 -13.70 -36.34
C ILE A 4 2.95 -12.17 -36.25
N LYS A 5 1.72 -11.61 -36.17
CA LYS A 5 1.54 -10.16 -35.99
C LYS A 5 2.01 -9.71 -34.61
N TYR A 6 1.72 -10.48 -33.56
CA TYR A 6 2.23 -10.22 -32.23
C TYR A 6 3.77 -10.32 -32.18
N ALA A 7 4.35 -11.41 -32.68
CA ALA A 7 5.81 -11.58 -32.76
C ALA A 7 6.50 -10.40 -33.47
N LYS A 8 5.98 -9.97 -34.64
CA LYS A 8 6.46 -8.77 -35.34
C LYS A 8 6.37 -7.50 -34.49
N THR A 9 5.29 -7.31 -33.74
CA THR A 9 5.16 -6.18 -32.80
C THR A 9 6.20 -6.23 -31.68
N TYR A 10 6.44 -7.40 -31.08
CA TYR A 10 7.44 -7.59 -30.03
C TYR A 10 8.87 -7.31 -30.54
N ILE A 11 9.24 -7.86 -31.71
CA ILE A 11 10.53 -7.60 -32.37
C ILE A 11 10.71 -6.10 -32.66
N ALA A 12 9.70 -5.45 -33.25
CA ALA A 12 9.77 -4.03 -33.58
C ALA A 12 9.93 -3.16 -32.32
N ASN A 13 9.24 -3.51 -31.23
CA ASN A 13 9.40 -2.82 -29.95
C ASN A 13 10.77 -3.08 -29.31
N GLN A 14 11.35 -4.27 -29.44
CA GLN A 14 12.72 -4.54 -28.97
C GLN A 14 13.74 -3.62 -29.67
N ALA A 15 13.60 -3.40 -30.99
CA ALA A 15 14.43 -2.44 -31.71
C ALA A 15 14.16 -1.01 -31.24
N LYS A 16 12.89 -0.57 -31.24
CA LYS A 16 12.47 0.79 -30.86
C LYS A 16 12.93 1.20 -29.45
N TYR A 17 12.77 0.32 -28.48
CA TYR A 17 13.06 0.57 -27.06
C TYR A 17 14.44 0.07 -26.62
N ALA A 18 15.35 -0.24 -27.55
CA ALA A 18 16.68 -0.72 -27.23
C ALA A 18 17.48 0.25 -26.33
N HIS A 19 17.28 1.56 -26.51
CA HIS A 19 17.89 2.63 -25.71
C HIS A 19 17.50 2.61 -24.21
N LEU A 20 16.41 1.91 -23.85
CA LEU A 20 15.98 1.72 -22.46
C LEU A 20 16.70 0.56 -21.74
N ASN A 21 17.52 -0.19 -22.48
CA ASN A 21 18.41 -1.24 -21.95
C ASN A 21 17.73 -2.37 -21.16
N ALA A 22 16.52 -2.77 -21.57
CA ALA A 22 15.73 -3.81 -20.92
C ALA A 22 16.31 -5.25 -21.09
N PHE A 23 17.23 -5.47 -22.02
CA PHE A 23 17.79 -6.77 -22.38
C PHE A 23 19.32 -6.76 -22.40
N VAL A 24 19.95 -7.76 -21.76
CA VAL A 24 21.38 -8.08 -21.84
C VAL A 24 21.69 -8.81 -23.15
N SER A 25 20.83 -9.75 -23.53
CA SER A 25 20.92 -10.49 -24.79
C SER A 25 19.52 -10.77 -25.35
N ARG A 26 19.44 -11.01 -26.66
CA ARG A 26 18.18 -11.25 -27.39
C ARG A 26 18.39 -12.40 -28.35
N VAL A 27 17.33 -13.13 -28.67
CA VAL A 27 17.38 -14.10 -29.79
C VAL A 27 17.31 -13.36 -31.12
N GLU A 28 17.84 -13.98 -32.17
CA GLU A 28 17.69 -13.45 -33.53
C GLU A 28 16.21 -13.34 -33.94
N PRO A 29 15.79 -12.26 -34.62
CA PRO A 29 14.39 -12.06 -35.02
C PRO A 29 13.79 -13.22 -35.84
N SER A 30 14.60 -13.97 -36.57
CA SER A 30 14.18 -15.16 -37.32
C SER A 30 13.63 -16.27 -36.42
N ALA A 31 14.21 -16.48 -35.23
CA ALA A 31 13.74 -17.47 -34.26
C ALA A 31 12.31 -17.16 -33.75
N LEU A 32 11.96 -15.87 -33.65
CA LEU A 32 10.63 -15.40 -33.26
C LEU A 32 9.60 -15.47 -34.39
N LEU A 33 10.03 -15.61 -35.64
CA LEU A 33 9.16 -15.66 -36.82
C LEU A 33 8.92 -17.08 -37.34
N ASN A 34 9.79 -18.04 -37.01
CA ASN A 34 9.69 -19.45 -37.42
C ASN A 34 8.71 -20.29 -36.56
N VAL A 35 7.91 -19.64 -35.72
CA VAL A 35 6.95 -20.29 -34.83
C VAL A 35 5.74 -20.81 -35.65
N PRO A 36 5.42 -22.11 -35.61
CA PRO A 36 4.29 -22.66 -36.37
C PRO A 36 2.95 -22.07 -35.88
N PRO A 37 2.06 -21.61 -36.78
CA PRO A 37 0.81 -20.95 -36.40
C PRO A 37 -0.24 -21.96 -35.91
N ASN A 38 -0.70 -21.83 -34.66
CA ASN A 38 -1.86 -22.55 -34.13
C ASN A 38 -2.35 -21.92 -32.80
N PRO A 39 -3.58 -22.21 -32.35
CA PRO A 39 -4.84 -21.51 -32.70
C PRO A 39 -4.84 -20.00 -32.32
N PRO A 40 -5.97 -19.27 -32.46
CA PRO A 40 -6.07 -17.91 -31.92
C PRO A 40 -5.87 -17.91 -30.40
N LEU A 41 -5.05 -16.96 -29.91
CA LEU A 41 -5.11 -16.55 -28.51
C LEU A 41 -6.55 -16.16 -28.18
N ALA A 42 -7.11 -16.77 -27.12
CA ALA A 42 -8.37 -16.33 -26.53
C ALA A 42 -8.28 -14.83 -26.21
N THR A 43 -9.02 -14.02 -26.96
CA THR A 43 -9.33 -12.65 -26.55
C THR A 43 -10.23 -12.71 -25.33
N ASP A 44 -10.07 -11.77 -24.39
CA ASP A 44 -10.89 -11.70 -23.18
C ASP A 44 -12.37 -11.46 -23.52
N GLY A 45 -13.13 -12.53 -23.80
CA GLY A 45 -14.57 -12.48 -24.07
C GLY A 45 -15.19 -13.65 -24.84
N GLU A 46 -14.48 -14.30 -25.79
CA GLU A 46 -15.16 -15.16 -26.78
C GLU A 46 -14.47 -16.51 -27.07
N GLY A 47 -15.24 -17.60 -26.94
CA GLY A 47 -15.14 -18.81 -27.77
C GLY A 47 -14.02 -19.83 -27.51
N ASN A 48 -14.34 -20.92 -26.79
CA ASN A 48 -13.86 -22.32 -26.92
C ASN A 48 -12.36 -22.63 -27.23
N ALA A 49 -11.43 -21.69 -26.99
CA ALA A 49 -9.99 -21.92 -27.09
C ALA A 49 -9.42 -22.30 -25.72
N ASP A 50 -8.48 -23.24 -25.67
CA ASP A 50 -7.75 -23.58 -24.44
C ASP A 50 -6.95 -22.35 -23.96
N TRP A 51 -7.47 -21.72 -22.91
CA TRP A 51 -6.90 -20.50 -22.35
C TRP A 51 -5.61 -20.76 -21.56
N HIS A 52 -5.30 -22.01 -21.20
CA HIS A 52 -4.03 -22.36 -20.54
C HIS A 52 -2.86 -22.49 -21.53
N ASN A 53 -3.13 -22.60 -22.84
CA ASN A 53 -2.12 -22.82 -23.87
C ASN A 53 -1.12 -21.64 -23.95
N LEU A 54 0.17 -21.92 -23.85
CA LEU A 54 1.27 -20.94 -23.96
C LEU A 54 2.08 -21.07 -25.26
N ARG A 55 1.73 -22.00 -26.16
CA ARG A 55 2.47 -22.28 -27.39
C ARG A 55 2.68 -21.02 -28.23
N GLY A 56 3.95 -20.76 -28.57
CA GLY A 56 4.35 -19.60 -29.35
C GLY A 56 4.30 -18.27 -28.60
N MET A 57 4.01 -18.23 -27.29
CA MET A 57 4.09 -16.99 -26.53
C MET A 57 5.54 -16.50 -26.45
N PRO A 58 5.81 -15.21 -26.70
CA PRO A 58 7.12 -14.62 -26.50
C PRO A 58 7.32 -14.26 -25.02
N VAL A 59 8.15 -15.02 -24.31
CA VAL A 59 8.48 -14.79 -22.89
C VAL A 59 9.95 -14.36 -22.75
N ALA A 60 10.20 -13.32 -21.97
CA ALA A 60 11.56 -12.91 -21.63
C ALA A 60 12.00 -13.50 -20.29
N VAL A 61 13.30 -13.72 -20.07
CA VAL A 61 13.81 -14.41 -18.88
C VAL A 61 14.91 -13.58 -18.23
N LYS A 62 14.81 -13.28 -16.93
CA LYS A 62 15.85 -12.52 -16.19
C LYS A 62 17.23 -13.18 -16.29
N ASP A 63 18.27 -12.38 -16.43
CA ASP A 63 19.63 -12.88 -16.74
C ASP A 63 20.35 -13.62 -15.59
N ASN A 64 19.72 -13.76 -14.42
CA ASN A 64 20.14 -14.70 -13.37
C ASN A 64 19.44 -16.06 -13.42
N ILE A 65 18.66 -16.34 -14.47
CA ILE A 65 18.04 -17.66 -14.71
C ILE A 65 18.77 -18.32 -15.88
N CYS A 66 19.30 -19.53 -15.65
CA CYS A 66 20.16 -20.23 -16.60
C CYS A 66 19.42 -20.66 -17.88
N THR A 67 20.12 -20.46 -19.00
CA THR A 67 19.74 -20.83 -20.36
C THR A 67 20.95 -21.45 -21.07
N LYS A 68 20.76 -22.55 -21.83
CA LYS A 68 21.82 -23.21 -22.60
C LYS A 68 22.27 -22.43 -23.85
N ASP A 69 21.32 -21.77 -24.49
CA ASP A 69 21.40 -21.11 -25.80
C ASP A 69 21.75 -19.61 -25.71
N LEU A 70 21.55 -19.01 -24.54
CA LEU A 70 21.87 -17.62 -24.26
C LEU A 70 22.79 -17.52 -23.04
N LYS A 71 23.76 -16.61 -23.06
CA LYS A 71 24.63 -16.32 -21.91
C LYS A 71 23.79 -15.98 -20.66
N THR A 72 24.32 -16.29 -19.48
CA THR A 72 23.67 -16.02 -18.19
C THR A 72 24.65 -15.25 -17.31
N THR A 73 24.64 -13.91 -17.42
CA THR A 73 25.67 -13.07 -16.80
C THR A 73 25.29 -12.55 -15.41
N ALA A 74 24.02 -12.73 -14.99
CA ALA A 74 23.46 -12.08 -13.81
C ALA A 74 23.75 -10.56 -13.76
N ALA A 75 23.86 -9.93 -14.94
CA ALA A 75 24.32 -8.55 -15.14
C ALA A 75 25.68 -8.20 -14.49
N SER A 76 26.61 -9.16 -14.39
CA SER A 76 27.91 -9.01 -13.71
C SER A 76 29.11 -9.20 -14.64
N GLY A 77 30.19 -8.44 -14.38
CA GLY A 77 31.48 -8.60 -15.06
C GLY A 77 32.13 -9.97 -14.80
N ILE A 78 31.87 -10.59 -13.65
CA ILE A 78 32.43 -11.90 -13.28
C ILE A 78 31.78 -13.07 -14.07
N LEU A 79 30.63 -12.85 -14.71
CA LEU A 79 29.91 -13.84 -15.52
C LEU A 79 29.59 -13.36 -16.95
N LYS A 80 30.19 -12.25 -17.41
CA LYS A 80 29.91 -11.61 -18.72
C LYS A 80 29.94 -12.57 -19.93
N ASP A 81 30.74 -13.64 -19.85
CA ASP A 81 30.91 -14.66 -20.90
C ASP A 81 30.36 -16.05 -20.53
N PHE A 82 29.71 -16.20 -19.37
CA PHE A 82 29.20 -17.48 -18.90
C PHE A 82 28.03 -17.99 -19.76
N THR A 83 28.22 -19.18 -20.33
CA THR A 83 27.17 -19.96 -21.00
C THR A 83 26.84 -21.17 -20.13
N SER A 84 25.57 -21.35 -19.78
CA SER A 84 25.18 -22.43 -18.86
C SER A 84 25.17 -23.79 -19.58
N PRO A 85 25.72 -24.87 -19.00
CA PRO A 85 25.59 -26.21 -19.58
C PRO A 85 24.18 -26.80 -19.44
N TYR A 86 23.29 -26.17 -18.67
CA TYR A 86 21.91 -26.59 -18.45
C TYR A 86 20.92 -25.41 -18.45
N ASP A 87 19.65 -25.72 -18.68
CA ASP A 87 18.54 -24.78 -18.51
C ASP A 87 18.04 -24.83 -17.07
N ALA A 88 17.61 -23.70 -16.52
CA ALA A 88 16.82 -23.70 -15.29
C ALA A 88 15.52 -24.48 -15.50
N THR A 89 15.00 -25.14 -14.47
CA THR A 89 13.78 -25.96 -14.60
C THR A 89 12.59 -25.15 -15.12
N VAL A 90 12.46 -23.89 -14.70
CA VAL A 90 11.43 -22.98 -15.23
C VAL A 90 11.59 -22.67 -16.73
N VAL A 91 12.83 -22.60 -17.25
CA VAL A 91 13.08 -22.41 -18.68
C VAL A 91 12.77 -23.69 -19.46
N LYS A 92 13.13 -24.85 -18.91
CA LYS A 92 12.79 -26.16 -19.48
C LYS A 92 11.26 -26.32 -19.62
N LEU A 93 10.50 -26.05 -18.56
CA LEU A 93 9.04 -26.13 -18.57
C LEU A 93 8.40 -25.17 -19.58
N LEU A 94 8.92 -23.95 -19.73
CA LEU A 94 8.47 -23.03 -20.79
C LEU A 94 8.68 -23.65 -22.19
N ARG A 95 9.84 -24.26 -22.46
CA ARG A 95 10.13 -24.88 -23.76
C ARG A 95 9.28 -26.12 -24.04
N GLU A 96 8.95 -26.90 -23.02
CA GLU A 96 8.04 -28.05 -23.12
C GLU A 96 6.60 -27.62 -23.48
N GLU A 97 6.24 -26.37 -23.17
CA GLU A 97 4.98 -25.71 -23.57
C GLU A 97 5.09 -24.91 -24.89
N ASP A 98 6.12 -25.17 -25.70
CA ASP A 98 6.43 -24.46 -26.96
C ASP A 98 6.54 -22.93 -26.82
N VAL A 99 6.90 -22.42 -25.63
CA VAL A 99 7.10 -20.98 -25.38
C VAL A 99 8.43 -20.52 -25.99
N VAL A 100 8.41 -19.35 -26.63
CA VAL A 100 9.61 -18.76 -27.22
C VAL A 100 10.30 -17.86 -26.22
N VAL A 101 11.48 -18.27 -25.76
CA VAL A 101 12.36 -17.44 -24.93
C VAL A 101 12.98 -16.35 -25.82
N VAL A 102 12.59 -15.09 -25.62
CA VAL A 102 12.95 -14.00 -26.55
C VAL A 102 14.29 -13.32 -26.26
N GLY A 103 14.89 -13.60 -25.10
CA GLY A 103 16.11 -12.93 -24.65
C GLY A 103 16.26 -12.93 -23.13
N LYS A 104 17.43 -12.47 -22.69
CA LYS A 104 17.78 -12.31 -21.28
C LYS A 104 17.59 -10.87 -20.84
N THR A 105 16.73 -10.63 -19.87
CA THR A 105 16.39 -9.28 -19.40
C THR A 105 17.39 -8.76 -18.36
N ASN A 106 17.68 -7.47 -18.46
CA ASN A 106 18.64 -6.77 -17.62
C ASN A 106 18.11 -6.56 -16.19
N MET A 107 19.04 -6.41 -15.24
CA MET A 107 18.80 -6.50 -13.80
C MET A 107 19.91 -5.80 -13.01
N ASP A 108 19.68 -5.48 -11.73
CA ASP A 108 20.80 -5.19 -10.83
C ASP A 108 21.70 -6.43 -10.70
N GLU A 109 23.01 -6.22 -10.62
CA GLU A 109 24.04 -7.26 -10.54
C GLU A 109 23.74 -8.30 -9.45
N PHE A 110 23.74 -9.59 -9.80
CA PHE A 110 23.36 -10.71 -8.92
C PHE A 110 22.00 -10.56 -8.21
N GLY A 111 21.14 -9.66 -8.68
CA GLY A 111 19.85 -9.36 -8.06
C GLY A 111 19.91 -8.32 -6.94
N MET A 112 21.07 -7.69 -6.71
CA MET A 112 21.36 -6.83 -5.57
C MET A 112 21.11 -5.35 -5.90
N GLY A 113 19.86 -4.93 -5.73
CA GLY A 113 19.44 -3.53 -5.86
C GLY A 113 17.93 -3.38 -6.07
N SER A 114 17.47 -2.13 -5.97
CA SER A 114 16.05 -1.75 -6.00
C SER A 114 15.70 -0.81 -7.16
N HIS A 115 16.63 -0.58 -8.11
CA HIS A 115 16.47 0.38 -9.21
C HIS A 115 16.98 -0.10 -10.60
N SER A 116 17.61 -1.27 -10.70
CA SER A 116 18.25 -1.81 -11.92
C SER A 116 19.33 -0.88 -12.49
N ILE A 117 20.11 -0.25 -11.61
CA ILE A 117 21.23 0.66 -11.97
C ILE A 117 22.61 0.04 -11.78
N ASN A 118 22.73 -1.06 -11.02
CA ASN A 118 24.00 -1.70 -10.72
C ASN A 118 24.51 -2.65 -11.83
N SER A 119 23.78 -2.78 -12.94
CA SER A 119 24.13 -3.67 -14.05
C SER A 119 25.48 -3.33 -14.70
N HIS A 120 26.32 -4.34 -14.90
CA HIS A 120 27.56 -4.23 -15.68
C HIS A 120 27.31 -3.84 -17.14
N THR A 121 26.12 -4.10 -17.70
CA THR A 121 25.73 -3.66 -19.05
C THR A 121 25.04 -2.29 -19.07
N GLY A 122 25.15 -1.53 -17.98
CA GLY A 122 24.54 -0.21 -17.81
C GLY A 122 23.10 -0.27 -17.29
N PRO A 123 22.57 0.87 -16.77
CA PRO A 123 21.29 0.91 -16.09
C PRO A 123 20.12 0.57 -17.01
N VAL A 124 19.07 -0.04 -16.46
CA VAL A 124 17.75 -0.07 -17.08
C VAL A 124 17.08 1.28 -16.86
N LYS A 125 16.51 1.86 -17.92
CA LYS A 125 15.91 3.19 -17.88
C LYS A 125 14.43 3.12 -18.20
N MET A 126 13.57 3.65 -17.34
CA MET A 126 12.20 3.97 -17.70
C MET A 126 12.14 5.43 -18.15
N GLN A 127 11.17 5.78 -18.99
CA GLN A 127 10.80 7.18 -19.26
C GLN A 127 9.44 7.45 -18.62
N ARG A 128 9.33 8.56 -17.90
CA ARG A 128 8.06 9.15 -17.48
C ARG A 128 7.34 9.79 -18.68
N TYR A 129 6.09 10.19 -18.50
CA TYR A 129 5.27 10.80 -19.57
C TYR A 129 5.79 12.16 -20.05
N ASP A 130 6.49 12.89 -19.19
CA ASP A 130 7.20 14.15 -19.48
C ASP A 130 8.54 13.94 -20.22
N GLY A 131 8.98 12.68 -20.37
CA GLY A 131 10.26 12.29 -20.97
C GLY A 131 11.43 12.17 -19.99
N GLU A 132 11.23 12.40 -18.68
CA GLU A 132 12.29 12.25 -17.69
C GLU A 132 12.71 10.79 -17.52
N GLU A 133 14.03 10.54 -17.38
CA GLU A 133 14.54 9.21 -17.04
C GLU A 133 14.21 8.85 -15.59
N ALA A 134 13.43 7.79 -15.37
CA ALA A 134 13.04 7.29 -14.06
C ALA A 134 13.47 5.83 -13.82
N SER A 135 13.50 5.47 -12.54
CA SER A 135 13.83 4.12 -12.07
C SER A 135 12.79 3.10 -12.56
N ALA A 136 13.24 2.08 -13.28
CA ALA A 136 12.42 0.90 -13.62
C ALA A 136 12.20 -0.05 -12.42
N GLY A 137 12.71 0.30 -11.23
CA GLY A 137 12.74 -0.57 -10.05
C GLY A 137 13.77 -1.67 -10.19
N GLY A 138 13.98 -2.45 -9.13
CA GLY A 138 14.99 -3.50 -9.12
C GLY A 138 14.65 -4.66 -8.20
N SER A 139 15.29 -5.82 -8.39
CA SER A 139 16.32 -6.07 -9.40
C SER A 139 15.80 -6.61 -10.74
N SER A 140 14.50 -6.84 -10.94
CA SER A 140 13.96 -7.34 -12.23
C SER A 140 13.46 -6.22 -13.16
N GLY A 141 14.08 -5.03 -13.15
CA GLY A 141 13.62 -3.86 -13.91
C GLY A 141 13.54 -4.10 -15.42
N GLY A 142 14.49 -4.84 -16.01
CA GLY A 142 14.46 -5.19 -17.43
C GLY A 142 13.27 -6.10 -17.78
N SER A 143 12.95 -7.07 -16.92
CA SER A 143 11.76 -7.93 -17.11
C SER A 143 10.46 -7.13 -17.06
N ALA A 144 10.35 -6.20 -16.12
CA ALA A 144 9.16 -5.38 -15.94
C ALA A 144 8.97 -4.41 -17.12
N LEU A 145 10.06 -3.73 -17.50
CA LEU A 145 10.06 -2.79 -18.61
C LEU A 145 9.83 -3.47 -19.97
N ALA A 146 10.35 -4.69 -20.18
CA ALA A 146 10.08 -5.45 -21.40
C ALA A 146 8.59 -5.80 -21.56
N VAL A 147 7.88 -6.09 -20.47
CA VAL A 147 6.42 -6.30 -20.48
C VAL A 147 5.68 -4.97 -20.70
N ALA A 148 6.07 -3.91 -19.98
CA ALA A 148 5.44 -2.58 -20.06
C ALA A 148 5.48 -2.02 -21.48
N SER A 149 6.68 -1.96 -22.06
CA SER A 149 6.95 -1.48 -23.42
C SER A 149 6.58 -2.48 -24.53
N SER A 150 5.96 -3.62 -24.17
CA SER A 150 5.49 -4.64 -25.13
C SER A 150 6.61 -5.18 -26.03
N GLN A 151 7.76 -5.49 -25.42
CA GLN A 151 8.89 -6.23 -26.02
C GLN A 151 8.78 -7.75 -25.80
N CYS A 152 7.92 -8.19 -24.87
CA CYS A 152 7.47 -9.58 -24.67
C CYS A 152 6.01 -9.61 -24.18
N TRP A 153 5.39 -10.80 -24.18
CA TRP A 153 4.03 -11.02 -23.67
C TRP A 153 4.00 -11.14 -22.14
N ALA A 154 4.97 -11.89 -21.60
CA ALA A 154 5.27 -12.00 -20.18
C ALA A 154 6.78 -12.09 -19.97
N ALA A 155 7.24 -11.97 -18.73
CA ALA A 155 8.64 -12.18 -18.38
C ALA A 155 8.79 -12.92 -17.05
N LEU A 156 9.83 -13.75 -16.93
CA LEU A 156 10.28 -14.26 -15.64
C LEU A 156 11.20 -13.23 -14.97
N GLY A 157 11.09 -13.16 -13.65
CA GLY A 157 11.97 -12.41 -12.76
C GLY A 157 12.33 -13.23 -11.53
N THR A 158 13.09 -12.63 -10.61
CA THR A 158 13.35 -13.20 -9.29
C THR A 158 13.06 -12.15 -8.23
N ASP A 159 12.40 -12.56 -7.15
CA ASP A 159 11.98 -11.71 -6.04
C ASP A 159 12.58 -12.27 -4.74
N THR A 160 13.55 -11.54 -4.18
CA THR A 160 14.22 -11.89 -2.91
C THR A 160 13.67 -11.04 -1.76
N GLY A 161 13.42 -9.75 -1.98
CA GLY A 161 12.82 -8.82 -1.01
C GLY A 161 11.78 -7.86 -1.61
N GLY A 162 11.33 -8.10 -2.84
CA GLY A 162 10.51 -7.17 -3.63
C GLY A 162 10.86 -7.14 -5.11
N SER A 163 11.90 -7.85 -5.52
CA SER A 163 12.55 -7.66 -6.81
C SER A 163 11.74 -8.08 -8.05
N VAL A 164 10.49 -8.54 -7.92
CA VAL A 164 9.49 -8.61 -9.02
C VAL A 164 8.39 -7.58 -8.82
N ARG A 165 7.90 -7.43 -7.59
CA ARG A 165 6.77 -6.57 -7.23
C ARG A 165 7.11 -5.07 -7.35
N LEU A 166 8.27 -4.63 -6.85
CA LEU A 166 8.72 -3.24 -6.93
C LEU A 166 8.94 -2.77 -8.40
N PRO A 167 9.67 -3.51 -9.27
CA PRO A 167 9.71 -3.21 -10.69
C PRO A 167 8.34 -3.13 -11.36
N ALA A 168 7.42 -4.04 -11.01
CA ALA A 168 6.08 -4.04 -11.57
C ALA A 168 5.26 -2.81 -11.17
N ALA A 169 5.35 -2.40 -9.89
CA ALA A 169 4.76 -1.18 -9.37
C ALA A 169 5.25 0.08 -10.09
N TYR A 170 6.57 0.19 -10.32
CA TYR A 170 7.17 1.36 -10.95
C TYR A 170 6.94 1.41 -12.47
N THR A 171 6.94 0.27 -13.17
CA THR A 171 6.77 0.21 -14.64
C THR A 171 5.32 0.05 -15.10
N GLY A 172 4.36 0.02 -14.17
CA GLY A 172 2.94 -0.04 -14.50
C GLY A 172 2.46 -1.40 -15.03
N VAL A 173 3.02 -2.51 -14.53
CA VAL A 173 2.65 -3.88 -14.92
C VAL A 173 2.28 -4.73 -13.71
N VAL A 174 1.76 -5.94 -13.95
CA VAL A 174 1.50 -6.91 -12.89
C VAL A 174 2.78 -7.69 -12.60
N GLY A 175 3.12 -7.83 -11.31
CA GLY A 175 4.27 -8.60 -10.85
C GLY A 175 3.86 -9.55 -9.73
N PHE A 176 3.85 -10.86 -10.03
CA PHE A 176 3.46 -11.91 -9.09
C PHE A 176 4.69 -12.64 -8.54
N LYS A 177 4.82 -12.69 -7.22
CA LYS A 177 5.71 -13.58 -6.49
C LYS A 177 4.88 -14.71 -5.85
N PRO A 178 5.01 -15.97 -6.31
CA PRO A 178 4.39 -17.13 -5.67
C PRO A 178 4.84 -17.37 -4.22
N SER A 179 4.21 -18.34 -3.57
CA SER A 179 4.73 -18.95 -2.33
C SER A 179 6.12 -19.54 -2.56
N TYR A 180 7.03 -19.32 -1.62
CA TYR A 180 8.40 -19.85 -1.70
C TYR A 180 8.40 -21.38 -1.83
N GLY A 181 9.12 -21.94 -2.81
CA GLY A 181 9.19 -23.38 -3.07
C GLY A 181 8.13 -23.94 -4.02
N LEU A 182 7.19 -23.13 -4.54
CA LEU A 182 6.24 -23.59 -5.57
C LEU A 182 6.82 -23.63 -6.99
N LEU A 183 7.63 -22.62 -7.35
CA LEU A 183 8.42 -22.63 -8.58
C LEU A 183 9.85 -23.04 -8.25
N SER A 184 10.41 -23.97 -9.03
CA SER A 184 11.78 -24.46 -8.82
C SER A 184 12.81 -23.33 -8.96
N ARG A 185 13.78 -23.34 -8.05
CA ARG A 185 14.98 -22.49 -8.06
C ARG A 185 16.16 -23.18 -8.74
N TRP A 186 16.01 -24.42 -9.23
CA TRP A 186 17.08 -25.11 -9.96
C TRP A 186 17.48 -24.33 -11.21
N GLY A 187 18.77 -23.98 -11.28
CA GLY A 187 19.33 -23.12 -12.32
C GLY A 187 18.99 -21.63 -12.19
N VAL A 188 18.46 -21.18 -11.06
CA VAL A 188 18.52 -19.77 -10.69
C VAL A 188 19.87 -19.51 -10.02
N ILE A 189 20.59 -18.47 -10.47
CA ILE A 189 21.78 -17.97 -9.81
C ILE A 189 21.34 -17.34 -8.48
N ALA A 190 21.61 -18.08 -7.39
CA ALA A 190 21.16 -17.72 -6.05
C ALA A 190 21.83 -16.43 -5.54
N TYR A 191 20.98 -15.53 -5.03
CA TYR A 191 21.35 -14.43 -4.16
C TYR A 191 21.21 -14.88 -2.70
N ALA A 192 19.98 -15.13 -2.24
CA ALA A 192 19.68 -15.65 -0.91
C ALA A 192 18.71 -16.84 -1.03
N ASN A 193 19.23 -18.05 -0.81
CA ASN A 193 18.50 -19.30 -1.04
C ASN A 193 17.18 -19.37 -0.29
N SER A 194 17.14 -18.90 0.96
CA SER A 194 15.94 -19.01 1.79
C SER A 194 14.85 -17.98 1.45
N LEU A 195 15.06 -17.12 0.45
CA LEU A 195 14.19 -15.99 0.09
C LEU A 195 13.91 -15.92 -1.42
N ASP A 196 14.89 -16.23 -2.25
CA ASP A 196 14.80 -16.17 -3.71
C ASP A 196 13.59 -16.94 -4.22
N THR A 197 12.68 -16.25 -4.89
CA THR A 197 11.49 -16.86 -5.51
C THR A 197 11.46 -16.46 -6.98
N VAL A 198 11.30 -17.42 -7.91
CA VAL A 198 10.99 -17.08 -9.32
C VAL A 198 9.61 -16.43 -9.35
N GLY A 199 9.52 -15.25 -9.96
CA GLY A 199 8.27 -14.52 -10.11
C GLY A 199 7.97 -14.20 -11.57
N ILE A 200 6.75 -13.74 -11.82
CA ILE A 200 6.18 -13.59 -13.16
C ILE A 200 5.69 -12.15 -13.34
N LEU A 201 6.06 -11.53 -14.45
CA LEU A 201 5.61 -10.22 -14.85
C LEU A 201 4.75 -10.32 -16.11
N ALA A 202 3.60 -9.66 -16.10
CA ALA A 202 2.62 -9.70 -17.18
C ALA A 202 1.74 -8.43 -17.20
N LYS A 203 0.93 -8.26 -18.25
CA LYS A 203 -0.02 -7.13 -18.33
C LYS A 203 -1.33 -7.33 -17.55
N SER A 204 -1.60 -8.55 -17.09
CA SER A 204 -2.81 -8.88 -16.31
C SER A 204 -2.52 -10.02 -15.33
N PRO A 205 -3.26 -10.12 -14.21
CA PRO A 205 -3.12 -11.23 -13.29
C PRO A 205 -3.42 -12.58 -13.97
N ARG A 206 -4.41 -12.61 -14.88
CA ARG A 206 -4.76 -13.77 -15.70
C ARG A 206 -3.59 -14.27 -16.57
N ASN A 207 -2.78 -13.37 -17.13
CA ASN A 207 -1.60 -13.78 -17.90
C ASN A 207 -0.45 -14.27 -16.98
N ALA A 208 -0.30 -13.67 -15.79
CA ALA A 208 0.65 -14.17 -14.80
C ALA A 208 0.26 -15.56 -14.28
N GLU A 209 -1.03 -15.79 -14.06
CA GLU A 209 -1.64 -17.06 -13.68
C GLU A 209 -1.38 -18.17 -14.70
N ARG A 210 -1.60 -17.91 -16.00
CA ARG A 210 -1.33 -18.89 -17.08
C ARG A 210 0.12 -19.37 -17.07
N VAL A 211 1.09 -18.47 -16.85
CA VAL A 211 2.50 -18.84 -16.73
C VAL A 211 2.75 -19.60 -15.44
N PHE A 212 2.16 -19.15 -14.31
CA PHE A 212 2.31 -19.80 -13.02
C PHE A 212 1.83 -21.25 -13.03
N GLU A 213 0.66 -21.52 -13.59
CA GLU A 213 0.08 -22.86 -13.64
C GLU A 213 0.96 -23.87 -14.41
N LYS A 214 1.68 -23.42 -15.45
CA LYS A 214 2.64 -24.25 -16.19
C LYS A 214 3.97 -24.47 -15.47
N LEU A 215 4.40 -23.51 -14.66
CA LEU A 215 5.67 -23.58 -13.92
C LEU A 215 5.56 -24.22 -12.53
N ASN A 216 4.36 -24.32 -11.97
CA ASN A 216 4.08 -24.78 -10.62
C ASN A 216 4.15 -26.31 -10.47
N VAL A 217 5.32 -26.87 -10.77
CA VAL A 217 5.62 -28.30 -10.76
C VAL A 217 6.68 -28.61 -9.69
N TYR A 218 6.57 -29.78 -9.05
CA TYR A 218 7.63 -30.26 -8.14
C TYR A 218 8.88 -30.62 -8.94
N ASP A 219 10.05 -30.18 -8.48
CA ASP A 219 11.35 -30.48 -9.08
C ASP A 219 12.27 -31.18 -8.08
N PRO A 220 12.64 -32.46 -8.30
CA PRO A 220 13.54 -33.19 -7.41
C PRO A 220 14.99 -32.66 -7.42
N GLN A 221 15.37 -31.81 -8.37
CA GLN A 221 16.71 -31.16 -8.39
C GLN A 221 16.80 -29.96 -7.45
N ASP A 222 15.67 -29.35 -7.07
CA ASP A 222 15.61 -28.27 -6.10
C ASP A 222 15.22 -28.83 -4.73
N PRO A 223 16.14 -28.90 -3.75
CA PRO A 223 15.85 -29.44 -2.41
C PRO A 223 14.85 -28.58 -1.61
N THR A 224 14.45 -27.42 -2.13
CA THR A 224 13.44 -26.53 -1.55
C THR A 224 12.13 -26.48 -2.35
N SER A 225 12.04 -27.20 -3.48
CA SER A 225 10.77 -27.38 -4.18
C SER A 225 9.84 -28.21 -3.32
N LEU A 226 8.61 -27.74 -3.11
CA LEU A 226 7.67 -28.45 -2.24
C LEU A 226 7.34 -29.83 -2.80
N PRO A 227 7.55 -30.93 -2.04
CA PRO A 227 7.24 -32.27 -2.50
C PRO A 227 5.73 -32.48 -2.63
N PRO A 228 5.27 -33.51 -3.38
CA PRO A 228 3.84 -33.79 -3.55
C PRO A 228 3.05 -33.92 -2.24
N SER A 229 3.66 -34.49 -1.20
CA SER A 229 3.11 -34.63 0.16
C SER A 229 2.92 -33.30 0.92
N THR A 230 3.60 -32.23 0.51
CA THR A 230 3.39 -30.89 1.02
C THR A 230 2.43 -30.11 0.12
N ARG A 231 2.54 -30.26 -1.20
CA ARG A 231 1.62 -29.64 -2.17
C ARG A 231 0.16 -30.05 -1.95
N SER A 232 -0.10 -31.31 -1.60
CA SER A 232 -1.45 -31.79 -1.26
C SER A 232 -2.08 -31.09 -0.05
N ARG A 233 -1.27 -30.59 0.89
CA ARG A 233 -1.71 -29.88 2.10
C ARG A 233 -2.03 -28.40 1.86
N LEU A 234 -1.62 -27.82 0.73
CA LEU A 234 -1.91 -26.40 0.42
C LEU A 234 -3.40 -26.16 0.12
N GLY A 235 -4.14 -27.23 -0.21
CA GLY A 235 -5.58 -27.23 -0.44
C GLY A 235 -5.97 -26.70 -1.82
N SER A 236 -6.74 -27.48 -2.58
CA SER A 236 -7.47 -26.95 -3.73
C SER A 236 -8.67 -26.15 -3.21
N ASN A 237 -8.50 -24.85 -2.98
CA ASN A 237 -9.62 -23.98 -2.63
C ASN A 237 -10.52 -23.83 -3.86
N LYS A 238 -11.56 -24.68 -3.95
CA LYS A 238 -12.39 -24.84 -5.17
C LYS A 238 -13.36 -23.69 -5.41
N SER A 239 -13.68 -22.92 -4.37
CA SER A 239 -14.47 -21.68 -4.47
C SER A 239 -13.64 -20.51 -3.94
N VAL A 240 -13.58 -19.44 -4.73
CA VAL A 240 -13.18 -18.12 -4.23
C VAL A 240 -14.37 -17.56 -3.45
N PRO A 241 -14.19 -17.02 -2.24
CA PRO A 241 -15.28 -16.33 -1.54
C PRO A 241 -15.80 -15.14 -2.37
N GLU A 242 -17.13 -15.02 -2.49
CA GLU A 242 -17.78 -13.90 -3.21
C GLU A 242 -17.44 -12.53 -2.56
N SER A 243 -17.35 -12.52 -1.23
CA SER A 243 -16.82 -11.39 -0.44
C SER A 243 -15.53 -11.82 0.25
N LEU A 244 -14.59 -10.88 0.37
CA LEU A 244 -13.27 -11.09 0.97
C LEU A 244 -13.13 -10.16 2.16
N ARG A 245 -12.47 -10.62 3.22
CA ARG A 245 -12.01 -9.78 4.32
C ARG A 245 -10.60 -9.31 3.98
N ILE A 246 -10.48 -8.01 3.72
CA ILE A 246 -9.25 -7.37 3.27
C ILE A 246 -8.61 -6.67 4.45
N GLY A 247 -7.45 -7.15 4.88
CA GLY A 247 -6.67 -6.56 5.95
C GLY A 247 -5.90 -5.33 5.51
N ILE A 248 -5.96 -4.30 6.34
CA ILE A 248 -5.25 -3.03 6.19
C ILE A 248 -4.17 -2.99 7.30
N PRO A 249 -2.88 -3.17 6.96
CA PRO A 249 -1.82 -3.27 7.97
C PRO A 249 -1.50 -1.90 8.58
N LEU A 250 -1.87 -1.71 9.85
CA LEU A 250 -1.70 -0.43 10.56
C LEU A 250 -0.23 -0.06 10.80
N ASP A 251 0.66 -1.06 10.87
CA ASP A 251 2.09 -0.89 11.15
C ASP A 251 2.92 -0.47 9.93
N TYR A 252 2.33 -0.38 8.73
CA TYR A 252 3.01 0.00 7.48
C TYR A 252 3.20 1.53 7.34
N ASN A 253 3.34 2.25 8.47
CA ASN A 253 3.54 3.70 8.60
C ASN A 253 2.84 4.56 7.51
N ILE A 254 1.52 4.43 7.45
CA ILE A 254 0.66 5.02 6.41
C ILE A 254 0.81 6.56 6.28
N ALA A 255 1.26 7.22 7.36
CA ALA A 255 1.49 8.66 7.39
C ALA A 255 2.67 9.12 6.51
N THR A 256 3.70 8.29 6.31
CA THR A 256 4.90 8.63 5.52
C THR A 256 4.81 8.24 4.04
N LEU A 257 3.66 7.71 3.60
CA LEU A 257 3.37 7.48 2.19
C LEU A 257 3.34 8.79 1.40
N HIS A 258 3.85 8.78 0.17
CA HIS A 258 3.65 9.87 -0.76
C HIS A 258 2.14 10.11 -0.98
N PRO A 259 1.61 11.36 -0.92
CA PRO A 259 0.17 11.63 -0.92
C PRO A 259 -0.60 10.97 -2.08
N VAL A 260 -0.02 10.98 -3.28
CA VAL A 260 -0.62 10.34 -4.47
C VAL A 260 -0.74 8.82 -4.32
N VAL A 261 0.26 8.16 -3.72
CA VAL A 261 0.24 6.71 -3.44
C VAL A 261 -0.84 6.38 -2.40
N ARG A 262 -0.92 7.20 -1.34
CA ARG A 262 -1.94 7.08 -0.29
C ARG A 262 -3.36 7.23 -0.86
N ASN A 263 -3.60 8.24 -1.70
CA ASN A 263 -4.90 8.49 -2.33
C ASN A 263 -5.28 7.34 -3.30
N THR A 264 -4.33 6.89 -4.13
CA THR A 264 -4.53 5.74 -5.03
C THR A 264 -4.90 4.47 -4.24
N TRP A 265 -4.25 4.23 -3.11
CA TRP A 265 -4.54 3.09 -2.24
C TRP A 265 -5.92 3.18 -1.58
N MET A 266 -6.31 4.35 -1.07
CA MET A 266 -7.67 4.60 -0.56
C MET A 266 -8.73 4.31 -1.64
N ARG A 267 -8.47 4.71 -2.88
CA ARG A 267 -9.35 4.47 -4.03
C ARG A 267 -9.41 2.99 -4.43
N ALA A 268 -8.32 2.24 -4.34
CA ALA A 268 -8.30 0.79 -4.52
C ALA A 268 -9.10 0.05 -3.43
N LEU A 269 -8.93 0.41 -2.16
CA LEU A 269 -9.72 -0.12 -1.04
C LEU A 269 -11.21 0.18 -1.21
N ARG A 270 -11.55 1.42 -1.62
CA ARG A 270 -12.92 1.83 -1.92
C ARG A 270 -13.55 1.00 -3.04
N ALA A 271 -12.81 0.73 -4.11
CA ALA A 271 -13.28 -0.05 -5.25
C ALA A 271 -13.72 -1.47 -4.84
N LEU A 272 -12.92 -2.12 -3.97
CA LEU A 272 -13.22 -3.44 -3.45
C LEU A 272 -14.40 -3.42 -2.45
N ALA A 273 -14.46 -2.41 -1.58
CA ALA A 273 -15.58 -2.26 -0.65
C ALA A 273 -16.93 -1.99 -1.36
N GLU A 274 -16.95 -1.18 -2.44
CA GLU A 274 -18.14 -0.95 -3.26
C GLU A 274 -18.59 -2.23 -4.01
N LYS A 275 -17.66 -3.16 -4.30
CA LYS A 275 -17.97 -4.50 -4.84
C LYS A 275 -18.45 -5.50 -3.79
N GLY A 276 -18.46 -5.15 -2.50
CA GLY A 276 -19.00 -5.96 -1.41
C GLY A 276 -17.95 -6.72 -0.59
N HIS A 277 -16.66 -6.49 -0.81
CA HIS A 277 -15.60 -6.93 0.10
C HIS A 277 -15.62 -6.10 1.40
N THR A 278 -15.06 -6.62 2.49
CA THR A 278 -15.03 -5.94 3.80
C THR A 278 -13.62 -5.54 4.18
N LEU A 279 -13.46 -4.35 4.79
CA LEU A 279 -12.16 -3.81 5.19
C LEU A 279 -11.93 -3.98 6.70
N HIS A 280 -10.77 -4.50 7.08
CA HIS A 280 -10.43 -4.82 8.47
C HIS A 280 -9.05 -4.25 8.85
N PRO A 281 -8.92 -3.43 9.91
CA PRO A 281 -7.62 -3.03 10.44
C PRO A 281 -6.89 -4.26 11.01
N VAL A 282 -5.59 -4.42 10.72
CA VAL A 282 -4.77 -5.50 11.28
C VAL A 282 -3.41 -5.00 11.79
N ARG A 283 -2.88 -5.66 12.82
CA ARG A 283 -1.58 -5.35 13.44
C ARG A 283 -0.53 -6.36 12.98
N LEU A 284 0.64 -5.86 12.60
CA LEU A 284 1.81 -6.64 12.15
C LEU A 284 3.10 -6.04 12.78
N PRO A 285 3.19 -5.97 14.12
CA PRO A 285 4.20 -5.17 14.84
C PRO A 285 5.65 -5.57 14.54
N ALA A 286 5.96 -6.82 14.20
CA ALA A 286 7.31 -7.26 13.87
C ALA A 286 7.78 -6.77 12.49
N THR A 287 6.87 -6.36 11.60
CA THR A 287 7.23 -5.95 10.23
C THR A 287 8.06 -4.68 10.15
N GLN A 288 8.02 -3.82 11.18
CA GLN A 288 8.93 -2.66 11.31
C GLN A 288 10.41 -3.07 11.38
N HIS A 289 10.71 -4.31 11.79
CA HIS A 289 12.06 -4.89 11.85
C HIS A 289 12.38 -5.79 10.64
N ALA A 290 11.44 -5.97 9.71
CA ALA A 290 11.64 -6.85 8.56
C ALA A 290 12.77 -6.36 7.64
N LEU A 291 12.87 -5.05 7.41
CA LEU A 291 13.87 -4.48 6.52
C LEU A 291 15.30 -4.72 7.04
N SER A 292 15.55 -4.47 8.33
CA SER A 292 16.87 -4.72 8.94
C SER A 292 17.21 -6.20 9.00
N ALA A 293 16.25 -7.08 9.31
CA ALA A 293 16.46 -8.52 9.29
C ALA A 293 16.82 -9.02 7.88
N TYR A 294 16.15 -8.53 6.84
CA TYR A 294 16.48 -8.86 5.44
C TYR A 294 17.89 -8.41 5.04
N TYR A 295 18.28 -7.18 5.38
CA TYR A 295 19.62 -6.65 5.11
C TYR A 295 20.73 -7.26 6.01
N VAL A 296 20.40 -8.22 6.89
CA VAL A 296 21.37 -9.15 7.51
C VAL A 296 21.33 -10.52 6.84
N LEU A 297 20.14 -11.12 6.69
CA LEU A 297 19.99 -12.48 6.16
C LEU A 297 20.42 -12.62 4.70
N ALA A 298 19.95 -11.73 3.83
CA ALA A 298 20.22 -11.85 2.39
C ALA A 298 21.70 -11.58 2.06
N PRO A 299 22.40 -10.58 2.65
CA PRO A 299 23.85 -10.46 2.55
C PRO A 299 24.63 -11.65 3.12
N ALA A 300 24.22 -12.20 4.28
CA ALA A 300 24.86 -13.39 4.87
C ALA A 300 24.77 -14.61 3.96
N GLU A 301 23.62 -14.89 3.36
CA GLU A 301 23.51 -15.97 2.37
C GLU A 301 24.29 -15.65 1.08
N ALA A 302 24.32 -14.40 0.64
CA ALA A 302 25.07 -13.97 -0.53
C ALA A 302 26.58 -14.16 -0.40
N SER A 303 27.18 -13.84 0.75
CA SER A 303 28.63 -13.98 0.95
C SER A 303 29.08 -15.43 0.76
N SER A 304 28.26 -16.40 1.19
CA SER A 304 28.43 -17.83 0.95
C SER A 304 28.09 -18.22 -0.50
N ASN A 305 26.91 -17.84 -1.01
CA ASN A 305 26.43 -18.22 -2.34
C ASN A 305 27.33 -17.75 -3.48
N LEU A 306 27.98 -16.59 -3.31
CA LEU A 306 28.90 -15.98 -4.27
C LEU A 306 30.37 -16.37 -4.04
N ALA A 307 30.71 -17.17 -3.02
CA ALA A 307 32.08 -17.62 -2.78
C ALA A 307 32.64 -18.44 -3.97
N LYS A 308 31.77 -19.19 -4.66
CA LYS A 308 32.12 -20.05 -5.81
C LYS A 308 32.54 -19.32 -7.09
N TYR A 309 32.38 -18.00 -7.17
CA TYR A 309 32.84 -17.19 -8.30
C TYR A 309 34.28 -16.74 -8.01
N ASP A 310 35.23 -17.55 -8.48
CA ASP A 310 36.68 -17.43 -8.26
C ASP A 310 37.48 -17.30 -9.57
N GLY A 311 36.85 -17.52 -10.72
CA GLY A 311 37.49 -17.56 -12.04
C GLY A 311 38.26 -18.84 -12.34
N VAL A 312 38.12 -19.89 -11.51
CA VAL A 312 38.84 -21.16 -11.68
C VAL A 312 38.09 -22.11 -12.61
N ARG A 313 36.79 -22.30 -12.39
CA ARG A 313 35.97 -23.29 -13.12
C ARG A 313 35.14 -22.68 -14.25
N PHE A 314 34.70 -21.43 -14.08
CA PHE A 314 33.84 -20.71 -15.02
C PHE A 314 33.81 -19.21 -14.65
N GLY A 315 33.25 -18.39 -15.55
CA GLY A 315 33.22 -16.93 -15.41
C GLY A 315 34.51 -16.27 -15.89
N SER A 316 34.68 -15.00 -15.53
CA SER A 316 35.88 -14.21 -15.82
C SER A 316 37.01 -14.52 -14.82
N ARG A 317 38.26 -14.50 -15.27
CA ARG A 317 39.47 -14.52 -14.43
C ARG A 317 40.28 -13.25 -14.66
N ALA A 318 40.88 -12.69 -13.62
CA ALA A 318 41.82 -11.58 -13.77
C ALA A 318 43.19 -12.07 -14.28
N ASP A 319 43.88 -11.22 -15.04
CA ASP A 319 45.22 -11.53 -15.56
C ASP A 319 46.27 -11.63 -14.45
N GLY A 320 47.30 -12.44 -14.66
CA GLY A 320 48.43 -12.63 -13.74
C GLY A 320 48.23 -13.77 -12.74
N ILE A 321 49.16 -13.85 -11.78
CA ILE A 321 49.17 -14.87 -10.72
C ILE A 321 48.61 -14.25 -9.43
N ASP A 322 47.81 -15.02 -8.71
CA ASP A 322 47.25 -14.70 -7.39
C ASP A 322 47.65 -15.77 -6.35
N GLY A 323 47.59 -15.42 -5.06
CA GLY A 323 48.03 -16.31 -3.98
C GLY A 323 49.55 -16.25 -3.70
N THR A 324 50.21 -15.15 -4.04
CA THR A 324 51.61 -14.87 -3.69
C THR A 324 51.70 -14.20 -2.30
N PRO A 325 52.88 -14.06 -1.68
CA PRO A 325 53.01 -13.32 -0.41
C PRO A 325 52.47 -11.87 -0.46
N GLU A 326 52.42 -11.28 -1.65
CA GLU A 326 51.94 -9.92 -1.93
C GLU A 326 50.47 -9.90 -2.42
N SER A 327 49.84 -11.05 -2.65
CA SER A 327 48.50 -11.12 -3.27
C SER A 327 47.59 -12.19 -2.67
N VAL A 328 46.44 -11.76 -2.14
CA VAL A 328 45.41 -12.68 -1.62
C VAL A 328 44.76 -13.47 -2.77
N LEU A 329 44.74 -14.80 -2.63
CA LEU A 329 44.15 -15.72 -3.60
C LEU A 329 42.69 -15.33 -3.94
N PHE A 330 42.33 -15.36 -5.22
CA PHE A 330 41.05 -14.95 -5.81
C PHE A 330 40.66 -13.46 -5.64
N ALA A 331 41.33 -12.68 -4.78
CA ALA A 331 40.92 -11.33 -4.45
C ALA A 331 40.93 -10.40 -5.67
N LYS A 332 41.91 -10.54 -6.57
CA LYS A 332 42.00 -9.75 -7.81
C LYS A 332 40.82 -10.04 -8.75
N THR A 333 40.53 -11.32 -9.03
CA THR A 333 39.39 -11.74 -9.86
C THR A 333 38.07 -11.24 -9.30
N ARG A 334 37.85 -11.38 -7.98
CA ARG A 334 36.61 -10.97 -7.32
C ARG A 334 36.46 -9.45 -7.25
N GLY A 335 37.53 -8.74 -6.93
CA GLY A 335 37.55 -7.27 -6.85
C GLY A 335 37.40 -6.57 -8.19
N GLN A 336 37.83 -7.21 -9.30
CA GLN A 336 37.60 -6.70 -10.66
C GLN A 336 36.28 -7.18 -11.27
N GLY A 337 35.79 -8.36 -10.88
CA GLY A 337 34.61 -8.99 -11.48
C GLY A 337 33.27 -8.54 -10.90
N PHE A 338 33.20 -8.29 -9.59
CA PHE A 338 31.97 -7.81 -8.94
C PHE A 338 31.91 -6.28 -8.88
N GLY A 339 30.73 -5.71 -9.09
CA GLY A 339 30.44 -4.31 -8.83
C GLY A 339 30.33 -3.97 -7.33
N ALA A 340 30.37 -2.68 -7.03
CA ALA A 340 30.51 -2.17 -5.66
C ALA A 340 29.36 -2.58 -4.71
N GLU A 341 28.13 -2.73 -5.21
CA GLU A 341 27.01 -3.17 -4.37
C GLU A 341 27.13 -4.64 -3.96
N VAL A 342 27.54 -5.50 -4.90
CA VAL A 342 27.77 -6.92 -4.62
C VAL A 342 28.93 -7.09 -3.65
N GLN A 343 30.02 -6.33 -3.83
CA GLN A 343 31.14 -6.31 -2.88
C GLN A 343 30.68 -5.87 -1.47
N ARG A 344 29.88 -4.80 -1.34
CA ARG A 344 29.32 -4.35 -0.05
C ARG A 344 28.51 -5.45 0.64
N ARG A 345 27.61 -6.13 -0.10
CA ARG A 345 26.78 -7.20 0.49
C ARG A 345 27.60 -8.44 0.86
N ILE A 346 28.63 -8.80 0.09
CA ILE A 346 29.57 -9.88 0.47
C ILE A 346 30.31 -9.54 1.77
N LEU A 347 30.83 -8.32 1.91
CA LEU A 347 31.55 -7.88 3.11
C LEU A 347 30.63 -7.85 4.35
N LEU A 348 29.44 -7.25 4.22
CA LEU A 348 28.45 -7.21 5.31
C LEU A 348 28.01 -8.62 5.72
N GLY A 349 27.75 -9.49 4.75
CA GLY A 349 27.37 -10.87 5.01
C GLY A 349 28.45 -11.70 5.69
N ALA A 350 29.71 -11.55 5.25
CA ALA A 350 30.86 -12.20 5.88
C ALA A 350 31.06 -11.71 7.32
N PHE A 351 30.89 -10.40 7.57
CA PHE A 351 30.89 -9.84 8.91
C PHE A 351 29.77 -10.43 9.79
N SER A 352 28.52 -10.43 9.31
CA SER A 352 27.36 -10.96 10.06
C SER A 352 27.41 -12.46 10.34
N LEU A 353 28.23 -13.23 9.61
CA LEU A 353 28.49 -14.66 9.84
C LEU A 353 29.78 -14.94 10.62
N SER A 354 30.58 -13.93 10.93
CA SER A 354 31.82 -14.10 11.69
C SER A 354 31.55 -14.61 13.12
N ALA A 355 32.48 -15.38 13.68
CA ALA A 355 32.30 -16.08 14.96
C ALA A 355 31.95 -15.15 16.14
N GLN A 356 32.36 -13.88 16.11
CA GLN A 356 32.06 -12.88 17.14
C GLN A 356 30.73 -12.13 16.92
N ALA A 357 30.17 -12.20 15.71
CA ALA A 357 29.01 -11.42 15.29
C ALA A 357 27.74 -12.26 15.04
N ILE A 358 27.88 -13.55 14.72
CA ILE A 358 26.78 -14.42 14.27
C ILE A 358 25.58 -14.43 15.22
N ASP A 359 25.82 -14.49 16.54
CA ASP A 359 24.78 -14.49 17.57
C ASP A 359 24.07 -13.14 17.73
N ASN A 360 24.76 -12.04 17.40
CA ASN A 360 24.25 -10.67 17.53
C ASN A 360 23.50 -10.21 16.28
N TYR A 361 23.87 -10.70 15.09
CA TYR A 361 23.28 -10.30 13.81
C TYR A 361 22.45 -11.43 13.19
N PHE A 362 23.09 -12.46 12.63
CA PHE A 362 22.41 -13.48 11.82
C PHE A 362 21.35 -14.27 12.61
N ILE A 363 21.68 -14.71 13.84
CA ILE A 363 20.74 -15.44 14.70
C ILE A 363 19.57 -14.54 15.15
N GLN A 364 19.79 -13.26 15.43
CA GLN A 364 18.70 -12.34 15.79
C GLN A 364 17.81 -12.03 14.59
N ALA A 365 18.38 -11.85 13.40
CA ALA A 365 17.63 -11.64 12.17
C ALA A 365 16.74 -12.85 11.82
N GLN A 366 17.20 -14.09 12.07
CA GLN A 366 16.37 -15.29 11.97
C GLN A 366 15.21 -15.31 12.98
N LYS A 367 15.43 -14.87 14.23
CA LYS A 367 14.34 -14.73 15.22
C LYS A 367 13.32 -13.67 14.78
N VAL A 368 13.77 -12.51 14.29
CA VAL A 368 12.87 -11.48 13.74
C VAL A 368 12.08 -12.00 12.55
N ARG A 369 12.71 -12.75 11.63
CA ARG A 369 12.00 -13.44 10.54
C ARG A 369 10.89 -14.37 11.05
N ARG A 370 11.13 -15.09 12.16
CA ARG A 370 10.12 -15.96 12.78
C ARG A 370 8.97 -15.16 13.40
N LEU A 371 9.24 -14.01 14.01
CA LEU A 371 8.19 -13.11 14.51
C LEU A 371 7.36 -12.52 13.36
N VAL A 372 7.98 -12.11 12.25
CA VAL A 372 7.28 -11.65 11.04
C VAL A 372 6.39 -12.75 10.45
N GLN A 373 6.86 -14.01 10.40
CA GLN A 373 6.02 -15.15 10.03
C GLN A 373 4.83 -15.34 10.98
N GLN A 374 5.04 -15.18 12.29
CA GLN A 374 4.00 -15.35 13.29
C GLN A 374 2.91 -14.27 13.17
N ASP A 375 3.29 -13.01 12.96
CA ASP A 375 2.34 -11.91 12.71
C ASP A 375 1.40 -12.23 11.53
N PHE A 376 1.95 -12.65 10.38
CA PHE A 376 1.13 -13.05 9.24
C PHE A 376 0.24 -14.27 9.55
N ASN A 377 0.78 -15.28 10.24
CA ASN A 377 0.01 -16.47 10.63
C ASN A 377 -1.15 -16.15 11.59
N ASN A 378 -1.01 -15.11 12.42
CA ASN A 378 -2.05 -14.68 13.35
C ASN A 378 -3.20 -13.95 12.63
N VAL A 379 -2.91 -13.10 11.63
CA VAL A 379 -3.94 -12.29 10.95
C VAL A 379 -4.70 -13.06 9.87
N PHE A 380 -4.08 -14.02 9.19
CA PHE A 380 -4.73 -14.73 8.09
C PHE A 380 -5.75 -15.77 8.58
N ALA A 381 -6.91 -15.80 7.92
CA ALA A 381 -7.98 -16.75 8.20
C ALA A 381 -7.57 -18.20 7.87
N LYS A 382 -6.84 -18.39 6.76
CA LYS A 382 -6.23 -19.69 6.44
C LYS A 382 -5.01 -19.91 7.34
N ALA A 383 -4.95 -21.10 7.95
CA ALA A 383 -3.78 -21.55 8.68
C ALA A 383 -2.61 -21.82 7.72
N ASN A 384 -1.38 -21.58 8.17
CA ASN A 384 -0.18 -21.85 7.39
C ASN A 384 0.04 -23.38 7.28
N PRO A 385 0.00 -23.98 6.07
CA PRO A 385 0.05 -25.44 5.89
C PRO A 385 1.44 -26.06 6.14
N LEU A 386 2.47 -25.24 6.40
CA LEU A 386 3.80 -25.68 6.82
C LEU A 386 3.99 -25.66 8.35
N GLY A 387 3.03 -25.14 9.12
CA GLY A 387 3.12 -25.08 10.57
C GLY A 387 2.70 -26.38 11.26
N ASN A 388 3.43 -26.74 12.31
CA ASN A 388 2.96 -27.72 13.29
C ASN A 388 2.02 -27.00 14.28
N GLU A 389 0.72 -27.11 14.03
CA GLU A 389 -0.43 -26.83 14.93
C GLU A 389 -0.60 -25.46 15.62
N GLY A 390 -1.86 -25.03 15.70
CA GLY A 390 -2.46 -24.74 17.01
C GLY A 390 -2.45 -23.31 17.54
N THR A 391 -1.67 -22.37 17.01
CA THR A 391 -1.65 -20.99 17.53
C THR A 391 -2.28 -19.97 16.58
N THR A 392 -3.61 -19.94 16.54
CA THR A 392 -4.34 -18.73 16.15
C THR A 392 -5.15 -18.21 17.33
N SER A 393 -4.58 -17.27 18.06
CA SER A 393 -5.33 -16.44 19.02
C SER A 393 -6.14 -15.39 18.25
N GLY A 394 -7.44 -15.31 18.49
CA GLY A 394 -8.36 -14.37 17.84
C GLY A 394 -9.62 -15.05 17.34
N GLY A 395 -10.73 -14.32 17.33
CA GLY A 395 -12.01 -14.79 16.79
C GLY A 395 -11.93 -15.03 15.28
N ALA A 396 -12.80 -15.90 14.75
CA ALA A 396 -12.85 -16.15 13.30
C ALA A 396 -13.12 -14.87 12.49
N ASP A 397 -13.86 -13.93 13.08
CA ASP A 397 -14.27 -12.65 12.48
C ASP A 397 -13.18 -11.57 12.49
N GLU A 398 -12.13 -11.72 13.32
CA GLU A 398 -11.00 -10.77 13.41
C GLU A 398 -9.92 -11.04 12.35
N LYS A 399 -10.03 -12.14 11.62
CA LYS A 399 -9.05 -12.60 10.62
C LYS A 399 -9.43 -12.22 9.21
N VAL A 400 -8.41 -12.11 8.36
CA VAL A 400 -8.52 -11.63 6.98
C VAL A 400 -8.11 -12.69 5.96
N ASP A 401 -8.68 -12.62 4.76
CA ASP A 401 -8.40 -13.58 3.68
C ASP A 401 -7.17 -13.14 2.86
N VAL A 402 -7.02 -11.83 2.66
CA VAL A 402 -5.85 -11.19 2.02
C VAL A 402 -5.53 -9.86 2.69
N LEU A 403 -4.30 -9.37 2.54
CA LEU A 403 -3.91 -7.99 2.87
C LEU A 403 -3.85 -7.15 1.59
N LEU A 404 -4.19 -5.86 1.69
CA LEU A 404 -4.01 -4.89 0.60
C LEU A 404 -3.26 -3.65 1.10
N CYS A 405 -2.06 -3.42 0.58
CA CYS A 405 -1.19 -2.28 0.90
C CYS A 405 -0.53 -1.69 -0.35
N PRO A 406 0.09 -0.50 -0.30
CA PRO A 406 0.96 -0.03 -1.37
C PRO A 406 2.14 -0.98 -1.57
N THR A 407 2.62 -1.12 -2.81
CA THR A 407 3.84 -1.91 -3.10
C THR A 407 5.11 -1.14 -2.77
N ALA A 408 5.08 0.19 -2.92
CA ALA A 408 6.18 1.10 -2.68
C ALA A 408 5.68 2.35 -1.94
N PRO A 409 6.53 3.05 -1.16
CA PRO A 409 6.14 4.26 -0.44
C PRO A 409 5.97 5.49 -1.35
N THR A 410 6.57 5.46 -2.54
CA THR A 410 6.66 6.54 -3.52
C THR A 410 6.27 6.06 -4.90
N LEU A 411 6.06 7.00 -5.83
CA LEU A 411 6.09 6.73 -7.27
C LEU A 411 7.53 6.46 -7.71
N ALA A 412 7.72 5.96 -8.94
CA ALA A 412 9.04 5.66 -9.48
C ALA A 412 9.92 6.92 -9.49
N PRO A 413 11.03 6.98 -8.72
CA PRO A 413 11.84 8.20 -8.61
C PRO A 413 12.65 8.47 -9.88
N ALA A 414 13.02 9.73 -10.11
CA ALA A 414 13.90 10.11 -11.20
C ALA A 414 15.29 9.47 -11.04
N LEU A 415 15.94 9.05 -12.15
CA LEU A 415 17.27 8.43 -12.10
C LEU A 415 18.35 9.42 -11.65
N SER A 416 18.15 10.72 -11.86
CA SER A 416 18.95 11.82 -11.31
C SER A 416 19.01 11.77 -9.79
N ASP A 417 17.86 11.62 -9.14
CA ASP A 417 17.73 11.55 -7.68
C ASP A 417 18.32 10.25 -7.15
N VAL A 418 17.98 9.10 -7.76
CA VAL A 418 18.47 7.78 -7.33
C VAL A 418 20.01 7.72 -7.35
N LYS A 419 20.66 8.31 -8.35
CA LYS A 419 22.14 8.38 -8.44
C LYS A 419 22.79 9.23 -7.34
N GLN A 420 22.03 10.10 -6.67
CA GLN A 420 22.49 10.96 -5.59
C GLN A 420 22.05 10.45 -4.19
N GLN A 421 21.29 9.35 -4.13
CA GLN A 421 20.82 8.80 -2.86
C GLN A 421 21.92 8.01 -2.14
N ASP A 422 21.97 8.21 -0.82
CA ASP A 422 22.59 7.29 0.13
C ASP A 422 22.01 5.87 -0.06
N PRO A 423 22.84 4.81 -0.16
CA PRO A 423 22.40 3.42 -0.19
C PRO A 423 21.31 3.07 0.83
N LEU A 424 21.34 3.63 2.04
CA LEU A 424 20.31 3.41 3.06
C LEU A 424 18.91 3.88 2.61
N LYS A 425 18.83 4.99 1.86
CA LYS A 425 17.55 5.49 1.30
C LYS A 425 17.04 4.60 0.18
N ALA A 426 17.94 4.07 -0.67
CA ALA A 426 17.55 3.15 -1.73
C ALA A 426 16.88 1.88 -1.16
N TYR A 427 17.37 1.37 -0.02
CA TYR A 427 16.81 0.20 0.66
C TYR A 427 15.40 0.45 1.24
N MET A 428 15.04 1.70 1.57
CA MET A 428 13.70 2.02 2.10
C MET A 428 12.57 1.74 1.11
N ASN A 429 12.86 1.67 -0.20
CA ASN A 429 11.86 1.35 -1.22
C ASN A 429 11.31 -0.08 -1.08
N ASP A 430 12.06 -1.00 -0.48
CA ASP A 430 11.67 -2.41 -0.30
C ASP A 430 10.78 -2.63 0.96
N VAL A 431 10.49 -1.59 1.75
CA VAL A 431 9.90 -1.70 3.11
C VAL A 431 8.56 -2.45 3.15
N PHE A 432 7.71 -2.33 2.12
CA PHE A 432 6.42 -3.04 2.05
C PHE A 432 6.50 -4.40 1.35
N THR A 433 7.59 -4.70 0.64
CA THR A 433 7.75 -5.95 -0.10
C THR A 433 8.54 -7.00 0.68
N VAL A 434 9.52 -6.58 1.48
CA VAL A 434 10.38 -7.47 2.29
C VAL A 434 9.60 -8.36 3.27
N PRO A 435 8.59 -7.87 4.04
CA PRO A 435 7.88 -8.69 5.03
C PRO A 435 7.31 -10.00 4.45
N ALA A 436 6.65 -9.92 3.29
CA ALA A 436 6.08 -11.09 2.62
C ALA A 436 7.16 -12.07 2.11
N SER A 437 8.33 -11.58 1.69
CA SER A 437 9.46 -12.45 1.30
C SER A 437 10.07 -13.18 2.49
N LEU A 438 10.30 -12.48 3.61
CA LEU A 438 10.75 -13.11 4.86
C LEU A 438 9.79 -14.21 5.31
N ALA A 439 8.49 -13.97 5.19
CA ALA A 439 7.46 -14.94 5.53
C ALA A 439 7.23 -16.03 4.46
N GLY A 440 7.84 -15.92 3.26
CA GLY A 440 7.70 -16.89 2.16
C GLY A 440 6.35 -16.85 1.43
N LEU A 441 5.55 -15.81 1.68
CA LEU A 441 4.13 -15.71 1.27
C LEU A 441 3.93 -15.35 -0.20
N PRO A 442 2.82 -15.74 -0.83
CA PRO A 442 2.44 -15.26 -2.16
C PRO A 442 2.01 -13.79 -2.10
N ALA A 443 2.53 -12.98 -3.02
CA ALA A 443 2.22 -11.57 -3.11
C ALA A 443 2.24 -11.08 -4.57
N ILE A 444 1.29 -10.23 -4.94
CA ILE A 444 1.14 -9.69 -6.30
C ILE A 444 1.03 -8.17 -6.25
N SER A 445 1.79 -7.48 -7.09
CA SER A 445 1.61 -6.05 -7.35
C SER A 445 0.78 -5.84 -8.61
N LEU A 446 -0.15 -4.89 -8.56
CA LEU A 446 -0.97 -4.44 -9.70
C LEU A 446 -0.83 -2.93 -9.90
N PRO A 447 -0.80 -2.44 -11.15
CA PRO A 447 -0.79 -1.03 -11.42
C PRO A 447 -2.20 -0.46 -11.22
N VAL A 448 -2.31 0.58 -10.41
CA VAL A 448 -3.53 1.39 -10.29
C VAL A 448 -3.22 2.77 -10.85
N HIS A 449 -3.85 3.11 -11.98
CA HIS A 449 -3.68 4.43 -12.58
C HIS A 449 -4.05 5.52 -11.59
N ILE A 450 -3.20 6.54 -11.55
CA ILE A 450 -3.43 7.80 -10.86
C ILE A 450 -4.47 8.59 -11.68
N THR A 451 -5.31 9.38 -11.03
CA THR A 451 -6.29 10.23 -11.72
C THR A 451 -5.78 11.67 -11.83
N LYS A 452 -6.32 12.44 -12.79
CA LYS A 452 -5.95 13.86 -12.97
C LYS A 452 -6.15 14.70 -11.70
N GLU A 453 -7.13 14.34 -10.88
CA GLU A 453 -7.41 15.01 -9.61
C GLU A 453 -6.36 14.69 -8.53
N GLU A 454 -5.70 13.53 -8.62
CA GLU A 454 -4.55 13.18 -7.79
C GLU A 454 -3.25 13.76 -8.36
N GLU A 455 -3.13 13.89 -9.70
CA GLU A 455 -2.06 14.63 -10.38
C GLU A 455 -2.07 16.12 -9.94
N LEU A 456 -3.24 16.75 -9.76
CA LEU A 456 -3.37 18.15 -9.29
C LEU A 456 -2.85 18.40 -7.86
N VAL A 457 -2.59 17.35 -7.06
CA VAL A 457 -1.91 17.48 -5.75
C VAL A 457 -0.40 17.68 -5.93
N LEU A 458 0.14 17.33 -7.10
CA LEU A 458 1.47 17.74 -7.56
C LEU A 458 1.33 19.12 -8.23
N HIS A 459 2.24 20.04 -7.93
CA HIS A 459 2.14 21.42 -8.43
C HIS A 459 2.32 21.51 -9.96
N GLY A 460 1.22 21.75 -10.67
CA GLY A 460 1.22 22.40 -11.99
C GLY A 460 0.91 21.50 -13.20
N ASP A 461 -0.29 21.68 -13.74
CA ASP A 461 -0.69 21.62 -15.18
C ASP A 461 0.09 20.68 -16.14
N GLN A 462 0.37 19.44 -15.72
CA GLN A 462 0.94 18.39 -16.58
C GLN A 462 0.14 17.08 -16.49
N ASP A 463 -0.15 16.49 -17.67
CA ASP A 463 -0.91 15.23 -17.83
C ASP A 463 -0.01 14.00 -17.54
N ILE A 464 0.35 13.79 -16.27
CA ILE A 464 1.28 12.73 -15.84
C ILE A 464 0.50 11.44 -15.52
N ARG A 465 0.17 10.67 -16.56
CA ARG A 465 -0.61 9.41 -16.45
C ARG A 465 0.17 8.21 -15.87
N GLU A 466 0.74 8.39 -14.70
CA GLU A 466 1.45 7.34 -13.98
C GLU A 466 0.48 6.33 -13.29
N SER A 467 1.06 5.31 -12.67
CA SER A 467 0.33 4.35 -11.83
C SER A 467 1.10 4.06 -10.55
N ALA A 468 0.41 3.95 -9.42
CA ALA A 468 1.01 3.41 -8.20
C ALA A 468 0.71 1.91 -8.08
N GLY A 469 1.70 1.13 -7.68
CA GLY A 469 1.52 -0.31 -7.47
C GLY A 469 0.79 -0.62 -6.18
N MET A 470 -0.29 -1.40 -6.25
CA MET A 470 -1.03 -1.93 -5.11
C MET A 470 -0.73 -3.42 -4.95
N GLN A 471 -0.28 -3.79 -3.75
CA GLN A 471 0.14 -5.14 -3.39
C GLN A 471 -0.97 -5.88 -2.65
N ILE A 472 -1.31 -7.08 -3.13
CA ILE A 472 -2.14 -8.06 -2.42
C ILE A 472 -1.23 -9.18 -1.89
N ILE A 473 -1.39 -9.54 -0.61
CA ILE A 473 -0.63 -10.62 0.06
C ILE A 473 -1.63 -11.64 0.62
N GLY A 474 -1.37 -12.93 0.41
CA GLY A 474 -2.17 -14.03 0.99
C GLY A 474 -1.36 -14.90 1.95
N GLN A 475 -2.01 -15.88 2.56
CA GLN A 475 -1.34 -16.92 3.34
C GLN A 475 -0.45 -17.80 2.43
N TYR A 476 0.54 -18.46 3.02
CA TYR A 476 1.35 -19.47 2.34
C TYR A 476 0.48 -20.53 1.65
N GLY A 477 0.65 -20.70 0.33
CA GLY A 477 -0.13 -21.60 -0.50
C GLY A 477 -1.50 -21.06 -0.95
N ASP A 478 -1.83 -19.78 -0.71
CA ASP A 478 -3.03 -19.11 -1.25
C ASP A 478 -2.78 -18.35 -2.57
N ASP A 479 -1.77 -18.78 -3.34
CA ASP A 479 -1.41 -18.24 -4.65
C ASP A 479 -2.61 -17.98 -5.58
N LYS A 480 -3.54 -18.94 -5.65
CA LYS A 480 -4.77 -18.83 -6.47
C LYS A 480 -5.73 -17.77 -5.93
N LEU A 481 -5.88 -17.65 -4.60
CA LEU A 481 -6.69 -16.60 -3.97
C LEU A 481 -6.09 -15.22 -4.22
N VAL A 482 -4.76 -15.08 -4.12
CA VAL A 482 -4.03 -13.84 -4.41
C VAL A 482 -4.21 -13.42 -5.87
N LEU A 483 -4.10 -14.36 -6.82
CA LEU A 483 -4.37 -14.12 -8.24
C LEU A 483 -5.83 -13.74 -8.52
N ASN A 484 -6.80 -14.35 -7.83
CA ASN A 484 -8.22 -14.03 -8.00
C ASN A 484 -8.62 -12.69 -7.36
N ALA A 485 -8.09 -12.36 -6.18
CA ALA A 485 -8.27 -11.05 -5.55
C ALA A 485 -7.68 -9.92 -6.42
N ALA A 486 -6.54 -10.19 -7.08
CA ALA A 486 -5.96 -9.31 -8.08
C ALA A 486 -6.85 -9.12 -9.32
N GLN A 487 -7.51 -10.18 -9.81
CA GLN A 487 -8.50 -10.08 -10.88
C GLN A 487 -9.72 -9.23 -10.45
N SER A 488 -10.25 -9.46 -9.23
CA SER A 488 -11.33 -8.64 -8.67
C SER A 488 -10.96 -7.15 -8.60
N LEU A 489 -9.78 -6.82 -8.06
CA LEU A 489 -9.29 -5.43 -8.00
C LEU A 489 -9.14 -4.82 -9.40
N GLN A 490 -8.59 -5.55 -10.37
CA GLN A 490 -8.48 -5.06 -11.75
C GLN A 490 -9.86 -4.77 -12.39
N LEU A 491 -10.86 -5.62 -12.15
CA LEU A 491 -12.22 -5.42 -12.64
C LEU A 491 -12.93 -4.24 -11.94
N ALA A 492 -12.81 -4.15 -10.61
CA ALA A 492 -13.36 -3.06 -9.82
C ALA A 492 -12.82 -1.68 -10.26
N LEU A 493 -11.51 -1.61 -10.55
CA LEU A 493 -10.87 -0.38 -11.03
C LEU A 493 -11.26 0.00 -12.46
N LYS A 494 -11.46 -0.98 -13.37
CA LYS A 494 -11.97 -0.72 -14.73
C LYS A 494 -13.36 -0.07 -14.69
N ALA A 495 -14.26 -0.60 -13.86
CA ALA A 495 -15.61 -0.03 -13.66
C ALA A 495 -15.55 1.43 -13.14
N ILE A 496 -14.52 1.79 -12.37
CA ILE A 496 -14.33 3.17 -11.89
C ILE A 496 -13.72 4.06 -12.99
N GLN A 497 -12.76 3.58 -13.78
CA GLN A 497 -12.06 4.39 -14.79
C GLN A 497 -12.96 4.82 -15.95
N VAL A 498 -13.94 4.00 -16.36
CA VAL A 498 -15.00 4.42 -17.30
C VAL A 498 -15.79 5.64 -16.76
N THR A 499 -15.84 5.80 -15.44
CA THR A 499 -16.62 6.82 -14.73
C THR A 499 -15.81 8.09 -14.37
N ALA A 500 -14.49 8.13 -14.62
CA ALA A 500 -13.62 9.26 -14.28
C ALA A 500 -13.59 10.38 -15.35
N LYS A 501 -14.42 11.39 -15.13
CA LYS A 501 -14.19 12.85 -15.30
C LYS A 501 -15.27 13.44 -14.40
N PRO A 502 -14.95 13.95 -13.20
CA PRO A 502 -15.96 14.46 -12.29
C PRO A 502 -16.53 15.77 -12.83
N ASP A 503 -17.85 15.82 -12.93
CA ASP A 503 -18.56 17.10 -12.89
C ASP A 503 -18.68 17.48 -11.41
N MET A 504 -17.98 18.55 -11.00
CA MET A 504 -17.97 18.98 -9.60
C MET A 504 -19.31 19.59 -9.14
N THR A 505 -20.32 19.69 -10.01
CA THR A 505 -21.65 20.23 -9.66
C THR A 505 -22.69 19.15 -9.30
N ALA A 506 -22.39 17.86 -9.49
CA ALA A 506 -23.36 16.78 -9.27
C ALA A 506 -23.73 16.53 -7.79
N TRP A 507 -22.94 17.03 -6.83
CA TRP A 507 -23.14 16.80 -5.40
C TRP A 507 -23.96 17.90 -4.71
N GLY A 508 -25.20 18.10 -5.18
CA GLY A 508 -26.14 19.03 -4.56
C GLY A 508 -27.52 19.03 -5.22
N HIS A 509 -28.48 18.30 -4.62
CA HIS A 509 -29.89 18.25 -5.03
C HIS A 509 -30.17 18.09 -6.54
N SER A 510 -30.36 16.85 -6.99
CA SER A 510 -31.46 16.60 -7.92
C SER A 510 -32.34 15.44 -7.44
N SER A 511 -33.62 15.73 -7.29
CA SER A 511 -34.67 14.71 -7.23
C SER A 511 -34.67 13.94 -8.54
N LEU A 512 -34.40 12.62 -8.50
CA LEU A 512 -34.79 11.53 -9.42
C LEU A 512 -35.06 11.80 -10.93
N GLY A 513 -34.48 12.86 -11.50
CA GLY A 513 -34.93 13.42 -12.78
C GLY A 513 -33.83 14.06 -13.63
N LYS A 514 -32.62 14.25 -13.09
CA LYS A 514 -31.42 14.64 -13.85
C LYS A 514 -30.16 13.91 -13.36
N THR A 515 -30.20 12.58 -13.31
CA THR A 515 -28.95 11.81 -13.40
C THR A 515 -28.26 12.22 -14.69
N SER A 516 -26.98 12.59 -14.63
CA SER A 516 -26.21 12.80 -15.85
C SER A 516 -26.26 11.50 -16.68
N ALA A 517 -26.28 11.60 -18.02
CA ALA A 517 -26.36 10.40 -18.88
C ALA A 517 -25.25 9.37 -18.56
N ARG A 518 -24.11 9.86 -18.05
CA ARG A 518 -22.99 9.07 -17.57
C ARG A 518 -23.26 8.34 -16.25
N GLU A 519 -23.86 9.00 -15.25
CA GLU A 519 -24.26 8.33 -14.00
C GLU A 519 -25.38 7.33 -14.25
N ARG A 520 -26.32 7.66 -15.13
CA ARG A 520 -27.39 6.73 -15.54
C ARG A 520 -26.79 5.45 -16.13
N LYS A 521 -25.84 5.59 -17.07
CA LYS A 521 -25.05 4.46 -17.60
C LYS A 521 -24.28 3.71 -16.51
N LYS A 522 -23.73 4.39 -15.51
CA LYS A 522 -23.04 3.75 -14.36
C LYS A 522 -24.00 2.90 -13.54
N TYR A 523 -25.21 3.36 -13.25
CA TYR A 523 -26.21 2.53 -12.57
C TYR A 523 -26.69 1.38 -13.48
N GLU A 524 -26.83 1.58 -14.79
CA GLU A 524 -27.19 0.52 -15.76
C GLU A 524 -26.12 -0.58 -15.81
N GLU A 525 -24.83 -0.23 -15.88
CA GLU A 525 -23.71 -1.18 -15.85
C GLU A 525 -23.69 -2.00 -14.53
N ASN A 526 -23.86 -1.35 -13.38
CA ASN A 526 -23.91 -2.05 -12.08
C ASN A 526 -25.21 -2.87 -11.90
N ALA A 527 -26.35 -2.42 -12.44
CA ALA A 527 -27.60 -3.16 -12.40
C ALA A 527 -27.51 -4.45 -13.23
N ASN A 528 -26.88 -4.37 -14.42
CA ASN A 528 -26.59 -5.53 -15.26
C ASN A 528 -25.63 -6.52 -14.58
N GLU A 529 -24.57 -6.05 -13.89
CA GLU A 529 -23.70 -6.92 -13.08
C GLU A 529 -24.44 -7.62 -11.93
N LEU A 530 -25.45 -6.97 -11.34
CA LEU A 530 -26.28 -7.54 -10.27
C LEU A 530 -27.43 -8.43 -10.80
N GLY A 531 -27.69 -8.44 -12.11
CA GLY A 531 -28.84 -9.11 -12.70
C GLY A 531 -30.20 -8.50 -12.32
N LEU A 532 -30.22 -7.21 -11.96
CA LEU A 532 -31.39 -6.48 -11.45
C LEU A 532 -31.82 -5.34 -12.38
N SER A 533 -33.05 -4.85 -12.23
CA SER A 533 -33.42 -3.58 -12.87
C SER A 533 -32.73 -2.39 -12.21
N MET A 534 -32.60 -1.30 -12.96
CA MET A 534 -32.10 -0.01 -12.47
C MET A 534 -32.77 0.46 -11.16
N ALA A 535 -34.08 0.29 -11.03
CA ALA A 535 -34.83 0.73 -9.85
C ALA A 535 -34.50 -0.09 -8.59
N GLU A 536 -34.24 -1.39 -8.75
CA GLU A 536 -33.87 -2.31 -7.67
C GLU A 536 -32.39 -2.20 -7.29
N ALA A 537 -31.52 -1.93 -8.29
CA ALA A 537 -30.09 -1.82 -8.10
C ALA A 537 -29.67 -0.52 -7.39
N ILE A 538 -30.31 0.62 -7.67
CA ILE A 538 -29.92 1.93 -7.11
C ILE A 538 -29.85 1.93 -5.56
N PRO A 539 -30.86 1.47 -4.81
CA PRO A 539 -30.79 1.42 -3.33
C PRO A 539 -29.64 0.54 -2.82
N ILE A 540 -29.38 -0.60 -3.48
CA ILE A 540 -28.31 -1.54 -3.10
C ILE A 540 -26.93 -0.89 -3.35
N ILE A 541 -26.76 -0.22 -4.48
CA ILE A 541 -25.52 0.48 -4.86
C ILE A 541 -25.22 1.62 -3.88
N GLU A 542 -26.21 2.45 -3.52
CA GLU A 542 -26.02 3.54 -2.55
C GLU A 542 -25.73 3.01 -1.14
N ALA A 543 -26.41 1.95 -0.70
CA ALA A 543 -26.10 1.30 0.56
C ALA A 543 -24.66 0.78 0.61
N ARG A 544 -24.17 0.13 -0.46
CA ARG A 544 -22.77 -0.32 -0.57
C ARG A 544 -21.78 0.83 -0.55
N LYS A 545 -22.01 1.92 -1.29
CA LYS A 545 -21.16 3.13 -1.26
C LYS A 545 -21.08 3.74 0.15
N LEU A 546 -22.22 3.86 0.84
CA LEU A 546 -22.27 4.40 2.20
C LEU A 546 -21.55 3.49 3.20
N GLN A 547 -21.67 2.17 3.06
CA GLN A 547 -20.95 1.20 3.88
C GLN A 547 -19.43 1.27 3.63
N ALA A 548 -19.00 1.31 2.37
CA ALA A 548 -17.60 1.47 1.99
C ALA A 548 -16.98 2.76 2.58
N ALA A 549 -17.70 3.88 2.49
CA ALA A 549 -17.28 5.15 3.07
C ALA A 549 -17.13 5.09 4.60
N LYS A 550 -18.05 4.43 5.31
CA LYS A 550 -17.97 4.20 6.76
C LYS A 550 -16.76 3.33 7.13
N GLN A 551 -16.57 2.20 6.46
CA GLN A 551 -15.46 1.28 6.72
C GLN A 551 -14.11 1.97 6.53
N LEU A 552 -13.89 2.62 5.39
CA LEU A 552 -12.68 3.40 5.12
C LEU A 552 -12.41 4.45 6.19
N THR A 553 -13.45 5.22 6.55
CA THR A 553 -13.31 6.29 7.55
C THR A 553 -12.88 5.73 8.90
N ALA A 554 -13.51 4.65 9.37
CA ALA A 554 -13.15 4.00 10.63
C ALA A 554 -11.70 3.48 10.62
N THR A 555 -11.32 2.71 9.59
CA THR A 555 -9.97 2.14 9.51
C THR A 555 -8.88 3.21 9.40
N PHE A 556 -9.11 4.29 8.66
CA PHE A 556 -8.11 5.37 8.54
C PHE A 556 -7.97 6.19 9.83
N TYR A 557 -9.06 6.41 10.60
CA TYR A 557 -8.93 7.01 11.93
C TYR A 557 -8.12 6.14 12.88
N GLU A 558 -8.31 4.82 12.85
CA GLU A 558 -7.54 3.88 13.68
C GLU A 558 -6.06 3.81 13.26
N ALA A 559 -5.78 3.83 11.95
CA ALA A 559 -4.44 3.87 11.39
C ALA A 559 -3.66 5.14 11.75
N LEU A 560 -4.23 6.32 11.45
CA LEU A 560 -3.61 7.62 11.73
C LEU A 560 -3.51 7.89 13.22
N GLY A 561 -4.53 7.47 13.99
CA GLY A 561 -4.48 7.42 15.43
C GLY A 561 -3.28 6.60 15.92
N SER A 562 -3.20 5.32 15.56
CA SER A 562 -2.11 4.43 15.99
C SER A 562 -0.71 4.97 15.66
N ALA A 563 -0.49 5.48 14.45
CA ALA A 563 0.79 6.07 14.06
C ALA A 563 1.18 7.26 14.96
N ARG A 564 0.27 8.21 15.18
CA ARG A 564 0.54 9.41 16.00
C ARG A 564 0.50 9.13 17.50
N LEU A 565 -0.19 8.09 17.96
CA LEU A 565 -0.14 7.63 19.34
C LEU A 565 1.25 7.09 19.72
N ASN A 566 1.98 6.53 18.75
CA ASN A 566 3.38 6.10 18.90
C ASN A 566 4.35 7.30 18.89
N GLU A 567 4.17 8.27 17.99
CA GLU A 567 4.96 9.53 18.00
C GLU A 567 4.75 10.32 19.30
N ALA A 568 3.52 10.36 19.81
CA ALA A 568 3.15 11.05 21.04
C ALA A 568 3.59 10.34 22.34
N GLY A 569 4.45 9.31 22.26
CA GLY A 569 5.02 8.61 23.42
C GLY A 569 5.83 9.49 24.39
N SER A 570 6.14 10.74 24.00
CA SER A 570 6.82 11.75 24.82
C SER A 570 5.90 12.71 25.58
N PHE A 571 4.57 12.65 25.39
CA PHE A 571 3.63 13.64 25.95
C PHE A 571 2.71 13.11 27.05
N HIS A 572 2.40 13.96 28.02
CA HIS A 572 1.46 13.64 29.10
C HIS A 572 0.01 13.51 28.60
N ARG A 573 -0.82 12.76 29.34
CA ARG A 573 -2.15 12.30 28.90
C ARG A 573 -3.12 13.43 28.49
N GLN A 574 -2.95 14.61 29.07
CA GLN A 574 -3.81 15.78 28.88
C GLN A 574 -3.42 16.60 27.64
N SER A 575 -2.11 16.89 27.46
CA SER A 575 -1.61 17.55 26.25
C SER A 575 -1.76 16.69 24.99
N ARG A 576 -1.87 15.35 25.15
CA ARG A 576 -2.22 14.42 24.07
C ARG A 576 -3.60 14.73 23.43
N GLN A 577 -4.58 15.15 24.23
CA GLN A 577 -5.93 15.47 23.71
C GLN A 577 -5.95 16.83 23.00
N GLU A 578 -5.26 17.82 23.53
CA GLU A 578 -5.13 19.17 22.92
C GLU A 578 -4.33 19.14 21.61
N TYR A 579 -3.28 18.32 21.54
CA TYR A 579 -2.50 18.11 20.32
C TYR A 579 -3.33 17.46 19.20
N ILE A 580 -4.13 16.43 19.54
CA ILE A 580 -5.05 15.79 18.59
C ILE A 580 -6.12 16.77 18.11
N ALA A 581 -6.65 17.62 19.00
CA ALA A 581 -7.66 18.61 18.64
C ALA A 581 -7.13 19.68 17.67
N ARG A 582 -5.95 20.27 17.95
CA ARG A 582 -5.32 21.24 17.03
C ARG A 582 -4.95 20.62 15.68
N PHE A 583 -4.45 19.39 15.70
CA PHE A 583 -4.01 18.72 14.48
C PHE A 583 -5.15 18.50 13.46
N ILE A 584 -6.37 18.25 13.93
CA ILE A 584 -7.56 18.09 13.07
C ILE A 584 -7.89 19.38 12.30
N ASP A 585 -7.55 20.55 12.84
CA ASP A 585 -7.86 21.86 12.24
C ASP A 585 -6.72 22.39 11.34
N GLU A 586 -5.47 21.91 11.46
CA GLU A 586 -4.29 22.58 10.84
C GLU A 586 -3.69 21.92 9.58
N GLU A 587 -3.77 20.59 9.35
CA GLU A 587 -3.00 19.93 8.27
C GLU A 587 -3.79 19.18 7.16
N ASP A 588 -5.12 19.09 7.20
CA ASP A 588 -5.87 18.31 6.18
C ASP A 588 -7.13 19.03 5.63
N PRO A 589 -7.03 19.72 4.47
CA PRO A 589 -8.16 20.32 3.77
C PRO A 589 -9.25 19.29 3.40
N LEU A 590 -8.87 18.03 3.15
CA LEU A 590 -9.78 16.95 2.78
C LEU A 590 -10.50 16.37 4.02
N LEU A 591 -9.91 16.47 5.21
CA LEU A 591 -10.58 16.18 6.47
C LEU A 591 -11.54 17.31 6.86
N ALA A 592 -11.14 18.57 6.65
CA ALA A 592 -12.03 19.72 6.80
C ALA A 592 -13.24 19.62 5.85
N GLU A 593 -13.03 19.23 4.59
CA GLU A 593 -14.10 18.95 3.63
C GLU A 593 -14.99 17.77 4.07
N LYS A 594 -14.41 16.66 4.55
CA LYS A 594 -15.17 15.53 5.10
C LYS A 594 -15.97 15.90 6.37
N LEU A 595 -15.44 16.77 7.23
CA LEU A 595 -16.15 17.27 8.41
C LEU A 595 -17.28 18.23 8.01
N LEU A 596 -17.10 19.00 6.92
CA LEU A 596 -18.16 19.80 6.31
C LEU A 596 -19.28 18.88 5.78
N TYR A 597 -18.93 17.85 5.00
CA TYR A 597 -19.87 16.84 4.50
C TYR A 597 -20.56 16.04 5.61
N ALA A 598 -19.85 15.68 6.68
CA ALA A 598 -20.42 14.99 7.84
C ALA A 598 -21.45 15.87 8.55
N LYS A 599 -21.13 17.17 8.78
CA LYS A 599 -22.09 18.15 9.30
C LYS A 599 -23.26 18.39 8.34
N GLN A 600 -23.05 18.27 7.03
CA GLN A 600 -24.09 18.45 6.02
C GLN A 600 -25.02 17.23 5.94
N ILE A 601 -24.50 16.01 6.11
CA ILE A 601 -25.30 14.78 6.28
C ILE A 601 -26.08 14.82 7.60
N GLU A 602 -25.48 15.32 8.68
CA GLU A 602 -26.17 15.51 9.96
C GLU A 602 -27.25 16.59 9.87
N TYR A 603 -27.00 17.69 9.16
CA TYR A 603 -27.97 18.73 8.86
C TYR A 603 -29.14 18.20 8.02
N LEU A 604 -28.85 17.40 6.98
CA LEU A 604 -29.87 16.76 6.14
C LEU A 604 -30.73 15.77 6.94
N LYS A 605 -30.13 14.91 7.78
CA LYS A 605 -30.88 14.07 8.73
C LYS A 605 -31.76 14.91 9.65
N ARG A 606 -31.22 15.96 10.27
CA ARG A 606 -32.01 16.89 11.12
C ARG A 606 -33.08 17.68 10.34
N MET A 607 -33.03 17.73 9.00
CA MET A 607 -34.09 18.30 8.15
C MET A 607 -35.13 17.24 7.78
N GLU A 608 -34.72 16.00 7.57
CA GLU A 608 -35.58 14.85 7.30
C GLU A 608 -36.39 14.44 8.56
N ASP A 609 -35.73 14.36 9.73
CA ASP A 609 -36.36 14.20 11.04
C ASP A 609 -37.36 15.33 11.35
N ARG A 610 -37.04 16.57 10.92
CA ARG A 610 -37.96 17.71 11.05
C ARG A 610 -39.09 17.65 10.04
N ARG A 611 -38.90 17.11 8.84
CA ARG A 611 -39.97 16.91 7.86
C ARG A 611 -40.91 15.81 8.31
N GLU A 612 -40.40 14.66 8.74
CA GLU A 612 -41.24 13.63 9.37
C GLU A 612 -41.90 14.14 10.66
N GLY A 613 -41.20 14.95 11.46
CA GLY A 613 -41.76 15.60 12.65
C GLY A 613 -42.94 16.51 12.29
N GLN A 614 -42.79 17.36 11.27
CA GLN A 614 -43.85 18.23 10.76
C GLN A 614 -44.98 17.44 10.07
N GLU A 615 -44.69 16.35 9.36
CA GLU A 615 -45.72 15.46 8.79
C GLU A 615 -46.48 14.70 9.89
N ARG A 616 -45.82 14.25 10.96
CA ARG A 616 -46.46 13.65 12.14
C ARG A 616 -47.33 14.69 12.86
N LEU A 617 -46.85 15.92 13.01
CA LEU A 617 -47.61 17.02 13.62
C LEU A 617 -48.81 17.44 12.75
N ALA A 618 -48.64 17.52 11.43
CA ALA A 618 -49.72 17.82 10.49
C ALA A 618 -50.78 16.71 10.46
N ARG A 619 -50.39 15.42 10.44
CA ARG A 619 -51.34 14.29 10.55
C ARG A 619 -52.06 14.28 11.90
N ARG A 620 -51.42 14.74 12.97
CA ARG A 620 -52.05 14.91 14.29
C ARG A 620 -53.06 16.06 14.29
N TYR A 621 -52.68 17.24 13.81
CA TYR A 621 -53.59 18.39 13.70
C TYR A 621 -54.75 18.13 12.73
N GLN A 622 -54.53 17.38 11.64
CA GLN A 622 -55.60 16.94 10.75
C GLN A 622 -56.59 16.03 11.51
N ARG A 623 -56.12 15.01 12.22
CA ARG A 623 -57.00 14.15 13.05
C ARG A 623 -57.73 14.92 14.16
N GLU A 624 -57.06 15.87 14.81
CA GLU A 624 -57.68 16.70 15.86
C GLU A 624 -58.74 17.64 15.26
N ALA A 625 -58.54 18.19 14.05
CA ALA A 625 -59.53 18.96 13.31
C ALA A 625 -60.69 18.10 12.79
N ASP A 626 -60.41 16.90 12.26
CA ASP A 626 -61.42 15.95 11.78
C ASP A 626 -62.31 15.47 12.94
N MET A 627 -61.75 15.21 14.13
CA MET A 627 -62.53 14.92 15.34
C MET A 627 -63.36 16.13 15.82
N PHE A 628 -62.81 17.35 15.73
CA PHE A 628 -63.55 18.56 16.12
C PHE A 628 -64.76 18.78 15.20
N ASN A 629 -64.56 18.68 13.89
CA ASN A 629 -65.62 18.78 12.89
C ASN A 629 -66.68 17.66 13.03
N ALA A 630 -66.26 16.42 13.34
CA ALA A 630 -67.20 15.35 13.65
C ALA A 630 -68.01 15.63 14.93
N SER A 631 -67.41 16.25 15.95
CA SER A 631 -68.11 16.61 17.19
C SER A 631 -69.10 17.78 17.03
N GLU A 632 -68.84 18.70 16.09
CA GLU A 632 -69.76 19.78 15.74
C GLU A 632 -70.91 19.27 14.83
N ALA A 633 -70.64 18.34 13.92
CA ALA A 633 -71.67 17.69 13.12
C ALA A 633 -72.69 16.93 13.99
N ILE A 634 -72.22 16.19 14.99
CA ILE A 634 -73.09 15.46 15.95
C ILE A 634 -73.98 16.44 16.76
N LYS A 635 -73.51 17.65 17.06
CA LYS A 635 -74.33 18.67 17.74
C LYS A 635 -75.31 19.40 16.82
N ALA A 636 -75.13 19.31 15.50
CA ALA A 636 -75.99 19.97 14.52
C ALA A 636 -77.22 19.13 14.14
N GLU A 637 -77.21 17.81 14.38
CA GLU A 637 -78.35 16.92 14.10
C GLU A 637 -79.38 16.84 15.25
N ASP A 638 -79.01 17.22 16.49
CA ASP A 638 -79.88 17.18 17.68
C ASP A 638 -80.65 18.50 17.97
N ALA A 639 -80.69 19.45 17.03
CA ALA A 639 -81.28 20.78 17.24
C ALA A 639 -82.74 20.91 16.72
N GLU A 640 -83.74 20.76 17.60
CA GLU A 640 -85.14 21.08 17.29
C GLU A 640 -85.39 22.58 17.00
N PRO A 641 -86.36 22.93 16.13
CA PRO A 641 -86.63 24.32 15.74
C PRO A 641 -87.43 25.11 16.79
N PRO A 642 -87.27 26.46 16.85
CA PRO A 642 -87.73 27.27 17.97
C PRO A 642 -89.24 27.58 17.96
N LYS A 643 -89.82 27.70 19.17
CA LYS A 643 -91.15 28.29 19.42
C LYS A 643 -91.03 29.70 20.02
N ALA A 644 -92.09 30.50 19.86
CA ALA A 644 -92.06 31.95 20.00
C ALA A 644 -92.55 32.51 21.35
N ASN A 645 -92.05 33.72 21.66
CA ASN A 645 -92.73 34.85 22.31
C ASN A 645 -93.23 34.79 23.78
N ASP A 646 -92.64 35.69 24.60
CA ASP A 646 -93.28 36.85 25.27
C ASP A 646 -93.28 36.96 26.82
N THR A 647 -93.13 38.20 27.29
CA THR A 647 -93.34 38.75 28.66
C THR A 647 -92.47 38.21 29.82
N GLY A 648 -92.12 38.97 30.87
CA GLY A 648 -92.21 40.43 31.08
C GLY A 648 -92.20 40.90 32.56
N ARG A 649 -91.05 41.38 33.09
CA ARG A 649 -90.89 42.32 34.25
C ARG A 649 -91.34 41.84 35.68
N PRO A 650 -91.07 42.59 36.79
CA PRO A 650 -89.87 43.37 37.19
C PRO A 650 -89.48 43.29 38.71
N ALA A 651 -88.51 44.12 39.12
CA ALA A 651 -88.18 44.65 40.47
C ALA A 651 -87.41 43.73 41.46
N ASN A 652 -86.19 44.06 41.95
CA ASN A 652 -85.61 45.23 42.64
C ASN A 652 -85.89 45.33 44.16
N GLN A 653 -84.85 45.11 44.98
CA GLN A 653 -84.66 45.76 46.28
C GLN A 653 -83.17 45.75 46.71
N GLN A 654 -82.67 46.94 47.11
CA GLN A 654 -81.76 47.20 48.25
C GLN A 654 -80.33 46.57 48.27
N HIS A 655 -79.30 47.19 48.85
CA HIS A 655 -79.17 48.51 49.50
C HIS A 655 -77.76 49.07 49.25
N GLU A 656 -77.63 50.40 49.13
CA GLU A 656 -76.35 51.06 48.88
C GLU A 656 -75.47 51.16 50.15
N SER A 657 -74.13 51.01 50.01
CA SER A 657 -73.18 51.96 50.64
C SER A 657 -71.70 51.72 50.29
N LYS A 658 -71.12 52.73 49.61
CA LYS A 658 -69.79 53.32 49.87
C LYS A 658 -68.51 52.49 49.58
N PRO A 659 -67.31 53.14 49.59
CA PRO A 659 -66.21 52.78 48.68
C PRO A 659 -65.00 52.14 49.37
N LEU A 660 -63.95 51.93 48.55
CA LEU A 660 -62.51 51.75 48.85
C LEU A 660 -61.92 50.35 48.61
N HIS A 661 -60.82 50.40 47.84
CA HIS A 661 -59.67 49.50 47.73
C HIS A 661 -59.78 48.10 47.07
N PRO A 662 -58.70 47.66 46.38
CA PRO A 662 -58.65 46.42 45.60
C PRO A 662 -57.86 45.29 46.31
N LEU A 663 -58.04 44.05 45.85
CA LEU A 663 -57.04 42.97 45.81
C LEU A 663 -57.64 41.74 45.08
N GLY A 664 -56.80 40.88 44.48
CA GLY A 664 -57.23 39.55 44.00
C GLY A 664 -57.22 39.30 42.48
N SER A 665 -56.05 38.89 41.98
CA SER A 665 -55.85 37.74 41.06
C SER A 665 -56.83 37.58 39.86
N SER A 666 -56.63 38.13 38.66
CA SER A 666 -55.44 38.44 37.82
C SER A 666 -55.04 37.38 36.78
N PHE A 667 -54.64 37.75 35.56
CA PHE A 667 -55.14 38.86 34.72
C PHE A 667 -54.94 38.42 33.24
N TYR A 668 -56.07 38.28 32.53
CA TYR A 668 -56.37 38.86 31.21
C TYR A 668 -55.53 38.64 29.93
N ARG A 669 -56.32 38.44 28.87
CA ARG A 669 -56.02 38.77 27.46
C ARG A 669 -56.00 40.29 27.22
N ASN A 670 -55.53 40.64 26.02
CA ASN A 670 -55.71 41.87 25.24
C ASN A 670 -54.39 42.67 25.11
N GLY A 671 -53.89 43.00 23.93
CA GLY A 671 -54.45 42.77 22.58
C GLY A 671 -54.25 44.01 21.72
N VAL A 672 -53.16 44.04 20.94
CA VAL A 672 -52.92 45.04 19.89
C VAL A 672 -52.23 44.33 18.72
N ALA A 673 -52.62 44.65 17.50
CA ALA A 673 -52.06 44.07 16.28
C ALA A 673 -51.14 45.06 15.53
N ILE A 674 -50.33 44.50 14.62
CA ILE A 674 -49.64 45.15 13.48
C ILE A 674 -48.20 45.70 13.72
N LYS A 675 -47.22 44.94 13.16
CA LYS A 675 -45.91 45.34 12.56
C LYS A 675 -44.91 46.15 13.43
N ASN A 676 -43.69 45.68 13.73
CA ASN A 676 -42.62 45.41 12.74
C ASN A 676 -41.33 44.77 13.35
N TRP A 677 -40.45 44.35 12.44
CA TRP A 677 -39.13 43.69 12.55
C TRP A 677 -38.05 44.12 13.60
N ARG A 678 -37.18 43.13 13.91
CA ARG A 678 -35.70 43.12 14.19
C ARG A 678 -35.11 43.14 15.64
N ARG A 679 -34.21 42.15 15.85
CA ARG A 679 -32.95 42.09 16.66
C ARG A 679 -32.96 42.20 18.20
N ALA A 680 -32.53 41.10 18.85
CA ALA A 680 -31.51 41.02 19.91
C ALA A 680 -31.01 39.55 19.96
N THR A 681 -29.73 39.17 19.79
CA THR A 681 -28.51 39.34 20.63
C THR A 681 -28.64 38.81 22.06
N PHE A 682 -27.87 37.76 22.37
CA PHE A 682 -27.55 37.33 23.75
C PHE A 682 -26.06 37.52 24.03
N LYS A 683 -25.73 37.94 25.25
CA LYS A 683 -24.38 38.31 25.70
C LYS A 683 -24.21 37.92 27.16
N GLY A 684 -23.11 37.23 27.50
CA GLY A 684 -22.44 37.28 28.81
C GLY A 684 -23.10 36.60 30.03
N ALA A 685 -22.36 35.67 30.64
CA ALA A 685 -22.30 35.46 32.08
C ALA A 685 -20.93 34.84 32.44
N ASP A 686 -20.04 35.62 33.06
CA ASP A 686 -18.75 35.18 33.63
C ASP A 686 -18.91 34.83 35.11
N ILE A 687 -18.24 33.77 35.60
CA ILE A 687 -17.83 33.61 37.01
C ILE A 687 -16.48 32.84 37.09
N ASP A 688 -15.54 33.36 37.91
CA ASP A 688 -14.30 32.75 38.41
C ASP A 688 -14.06 33.37 39.83
N LEU A 689 -13.47 32.76 40.87
CA LEU A 689 -12.07 32.35 40.99
C LEU A 689 -11.82 31.37 42.17
N LYS A 690 -11.06 30.29 41.88
CA LYS A 690 -9.98 29.70 42.72
C LYS A 690 -10.23 29.11 44.14
N ARG A 691 -9.44 28.03 44.36
CA ARG A 691 -8.79 27.55 45.61
C ARG A 691 -9.66 26.94 46.72
N ASP A 692 -9.37 25.67 47.00
CA ASP A 692 -8.63 25.36 48.24
C ASP A 692 -7.68 24.15 48.06
N ALA A 693 -6.74 23.94 48.98
CA ALA A 693 -5.68 22.93 48.84
C ALA A 693 -5.40 22.16 50.15
N GLY A 694 -5.09 20.87 50.06
CA GLY A 694 -4.36 20.18 51.13
C GLY A 694 -4.54 18.66 51.29
N LYS A 695 -3.39 17.97 51.31
CA LYS A 695 -3.11 16.71 52.03
C LYS A 695 -3.82 15.42 51.59
N LEU A 696 -3.02 14.53 50.98
CA LEU A 696 -2.72 13.21 51.58
C LEU A 696 -1.32 12.75 51.12
N TYR A 697 -0.65 11.96 51.95
CA TYR A 697 0.82 11.80 51.95
C TYR A 697 1.37 10.67 51.06
N THR A 698 2.66 10.78 50.74
CA THR A 698 3.52 9.75 50.14
C THR A 698 3.97 8.71 51.19
N ASN A 699 4.41 7.52 50.75
CA ASN A 699 5.78 6.98 51.00
C ASN A 699 5.91 5.48 50.67
N SER A 700 6.81 5.14 49.73
CA SER A 700 7.61 3.90 49.69
C SER A 700 8.75 4.09 48.68
N PRO A 701 10.03 3.84 49.04
CA PRO A 701 11.16 4.01 48.13
C PRO A 701 11.38 2.77 47.23
N PRO A 702 12.03 2.94 46.05
CA PRO A 702 12.41 1.82 45.20
C PRO A 702 13.62 1.04 45.76
N PRO A 703 13.79 -0.25 45.38
CA PRO A 703 14.95 -1.05 45.80
C PRO A 703 16.27 -0.56 45.16
N PRO A 704 17.43 -0.83 45.79
CA PRO A 704 18.73 -0.31 45.34
C PRO A 704 19.21 -0.99 44.05
N GLY A 705 19.71 -0.20 43.09
CA GLY A 705 20.36 -0.70 41.87
C GLY A 705 20.04 0.04 40.56
N LEU A 706 19.12 1.02 40.56
CA LEU A 706 18.71 1.75 39.35
C LEU A 706 18.86 3.27 39.51
N GLU A 707 19.86 3.85 38.84
CA GLU A 707 19.99 5.30 38.69
C GLU A 707 19.23 5.76 37.43
N VAL A 708 18.15 6.53 37.60
CA VAL A 708 17.38 7.08 36.48
C VAL A 708 17.89 8.48 36.15
N LYS A 709 18.79 8.57 35.16
CA LYS A 709 19.06 9.85 34.49
C LYS A 709 18.07 10.05 33.35
N LYS A 710 17.18 11.03 33.52
CA LYS A 710 16.43 11.61 32.41
C LYS A 710 17.42 12.37 31.54
N ASP A 711 17.71 11.86 30.35
CA ASP A 711 17.85 12.64 29.12
C ASP A 711 18.06 11.72 27.89
N VAL A 712 17.35 12.04 26.81
CA VAL A 712 17.43 11.47 25.44
C VAL A 712 17.02 9.98 25.26
N ASN A 713 16.12 9.75 24.29
CA ASN A 713 15.62 8.42 23.90
C ASN A 713 16.66 7.58 23.13
N PHE A 714 17.36 6.66 23.79
CA PHE A 714 17.96 5.49 23.14
C PHE A 714 17.97 4.28 24.10
N TRP A 715 17.44 3.14 23.64
CA TRP A 715 17.58 1.86 24.34
C TRP A 715 18.86 1.16 23.88
N LEU A 716 19.97 1.41 24.57
CA LEU A 716 21.19 0.62 24.43
C LEU A 716 21.15 -0.58 25.38
N LEU A 717 21.10 -1.80 24.81
CA LEU A 717 21.38 -3.02 25.55
C LEU A 717 22.86 -3.04 25.95
N LYS A 718 23.16 -2.82 27.23
CA LYS A 718 24.51 -3.06 27.76
C LYS A 718 24.80 -4.58 27.74
N PRO A 719 25.96 -5.03 27.25
CA PRO A 719 26.42 -6.40 27.52
C PRO A 719 26.67 -6.59 29.03
N LYS A 720 26.57 -7.84 29.50
CA LYS A 720 27.02 -8.20 30.85
C LYS A 720 28.52 -7.91 30.99
N GLU A 721 28.93 -7.46 32.17
CA GLU A 721 30.34 -7.25 32.48
C GLU A 721 31.14 -8.56 32.35
N PRO A 722 32.38 -8.51 31.82
CA PRO A 722 33.26 -9.67 31.80
C PRO A 722 33.77 -10.00 33.22
N PRO A 723 34.16 -11.26 33.49
CA PRO A 723 34.69 -11.65 34.79
C PRO A 723 36.02 -10.92 35.11
N PRO A 724 36.30 -10.63 36.39
CA PRO A 724 37.47 -9.84 36.78
C PRO A 724 38.75 -10.69 36.74
N ASN A 725 39.45 -10.69 35.59
CA ASN A 725 40.90 -10.97 35.44
C ASN A 725 41.38 -10.86 33.98
N LEU A 726 41.20 -9.68 33.36
CA LEU A 726 41.86 -9.33 32.08
C LEU A 726 42.46 -7.93 32.18
N PRO A 727 43.66 -7.69 31.61
CA PRO A 727 44.28 -6.35 31.60
C PRO A 727 43.46 -5.38 30.71
N PRO A 728 43.48 -4.07 31.02
CA PRO A 728 42.74 -3.08 30.24
C PRO A 728 43.29 -2.94 28.81
N PRO A 729 42.43 -2.67 27.81
CA PRO A 729 42.88 -2.33 26.45
C PRO A 729 43.52 -0.92 26.43
N PRO A 730 44.40 -0.64 25.44
CA PRO A 730 45.03 0.68 25.32
C PRO A 730 44.01 1.79 25.03
N GLU A 731 44.25 2.97 25.61
CA GLU A 731 43.37 4.13 25.46
C GLU A 731 43.35 4.66 24.02
N LEU A 732 42.15 4.79 23.46
CA LEU A 732 41.91 5.55 22.22
C LEU A 732 41.39 6.94 22.59
N GLU A 733 42.22 7.96 22.34
CA GLU A 733 41.89 9.36 22.63
C GLU A 733 40.86 9.91 21.63
N VAL A 734 39.57 9.89 22.01
CA VAL A 734 38.49 10.45 21.18
C VAL A 734 38.37 11.95 21.42
N LYS A 735 38.96 12.75 20.53
CA LYS A 735 38.70 14.19 20.46
C LYS A 735 37.23 14.44 20.07
N LYS A 736 36.52 15.21 20.89
CA LYS A 736 35.14 15.64 20.64
C LYS A 736 35.14 17.01 19.98
N ASP A 737 34.68 17.09 18.73
CA ASP A 737 34.15 18.31 18.15
C ASP A 737 32.70 18.07 17.68
N ILE A 738 31.75 18.75 18.33
CA ILE A 738 30.32 18.66 18.00
C ILE A 738 29.87 20.01 17.43
N TYR A 739 29.67 20.07 16.12
CA TYR A 739 29.06 21.24 15.48
C TYR A 739 27.53 21.15 15.54
N VAL A 740 26.92 21.93 16.44
CA VAL A 740 25.46 22.06 16.56
C VAL A 740 24.94 23.07 15.54
N TRP A 741 24.29 22.60 14.48
CA TRP A 741 23.54 23.46 13.56
C TRP A 741 22.21 23.90 14.18
N ARG A 742 22.14 25.16 14.60
CA ARG A 742 20.92 25.78 15.15
C ARG A 742 20.15 26.48 14.04
N LEU A 743 19.10 25.84 13.52
CA LEU A 743 18.17 26.47 12.58
C LEU A 743 17.39 27.59 13.29
N GLN A 744 17.71 28.84 12.95
CA GLN A 744 16.87 30.02 13.25
C GLN A 744 15.70 30.07 12.25
N PRO A 745 14.48 30.47 12.68
CA PRO A 745 13.34 30.62 11.78
C PRO A 745 13.56 31.76 10.79
N LYS A 746 13.12 31.57 9.53
CA LYS A 746 13.16 32.61 8.50
C LYS A 746 12.05 33.64 8.72
N GLU A 747 12.44 34.90 8.88
CA GLU A 747 11.54 36.03 8.62
C GLU A 747 11.33 36.23 7.10
N SER A 748 10.27 36.97 6.77
CA SER A 748 9.77 37.19 5.41
C SER A 748 10.57 38.27 4.63
N PRO A 749 10.47 38.35 3.29
CA PRO A 749 11.49 39.02 2.49
C PRO A 749 11.26 40.53 2.32
N SER A 750 12.31 41.34 2.49
CA SER A 750 12.34 42.72 1.96
C SER A 750 13.74 43.17 1.55
N GLY A 751 13.82 44.02 0.52
CA GLY A 751 14.88 45.06 0.44
C GLY A 751 16.26 44.75 -0.16
N ARG A 752 16.34 44.69 -1.51
CA ARG A 752 17.33 45.38 -2.39
C ARG A 752 18.87 45.46 -2.04
N ARG A 753 19.65 45.23 -3.12
CA ARG A 753 20.96 45.83 -3.55
C ARG A 753 22.31 45.11 -3.26
N ARG A 754 22.89 44.60 -4.36
CA ARG A 754 24.29 44.72 -4.85
C ARG A 754 25.44 45.02 -3.87
N THR A 755 26.48 44.16 -3.89
CA THR A 755 27.90 44.54 -4.11
C THR A 755 28.74 43.33 -4.61
N LYS A 756 29.99 43.57 -5.05
CA LYS A 756 30.86 42.61 -5.76
C LYS A 756 31.84 41.85 -4.84
N ALA A 757 32.05 40.58 -5.18
CA ALA A 757 33.32 39.83 -5.24
C ALA A 757 34.29 39.76 -4.04
N LYS A 758 34.68 38.53 -3.68
CA LYS A 758 36.09 38.10 -3.61
C LYS A 758 36.23 36.57 -3.76
N LYS A 759 37.30 36.12 -4.44
CA LYS A 759 37.74 34.72 -4.43
C LYS A 759 38.35 34.38 -3.07
N GLN A 760 38.10 33.20 -2.55
CA GLN A 760 38.99 32.50 -1.63
C GLN A 760 38.97 30.99 -1.95
N ALA A 761 40.10 30.33 -1.73
CA ALA A 761 40.31 28.93 -2.13
C ALA A 761 39.56 27.96 -1.20
N GLY A 762 39.19 26.79 -1.74
CA GLY A 762 38.75 25.66 -0.92
C GLY A 762 39.94 24.97 -0.22
N PRO A 763 39.70 24.25 0.88
CA PRO A 763 40.74 23.55 1.62
C PRO A 763 41.35 22.39 0.82
N SER A 764 42.57 22.03 1.17
CA SER A 764 43.32 20.92 0.60
C SER A 764 42.86 19.55 1.12
N ILE A 765 43.19 18.50 0.37
CA ILE A 765 42.71 17.11 0.56
C ILE A 765 43.14 16.48 1.90
N GLU A 766 44.09 17.07 2.63
CA GLU A 766 44.52 16.60 3.95
C GLU A 766 43.64 17.08 5.13
N GLU A 767 42.65 17.95 4.90
CA GLU A 767 41.64 18.35 5.92
C GLU A 767 40.30 17.57 5.77
N LEU A 768 40.27 16.50 4.98
CA LEU A 768 39.10 15.65 4.72
C LEU A 768 39.36 14.14 4.97
N GLN A 769 40.37 13.82 5.79
CA GLN A 769 40.59 12.51 6.42
C GLN A 769 40.28 12.59 7.91
#